data_AF-A0A6P7F8Z9-F1
#
_entry.id   AF-A0A6P7F8Z9-F1
#
_cell.length_a   1.000
_cell.length_b   1.000
_cell.length_c   1.000
_cell.angle_alpha   90.00
_cell.angle_beta   90.00
_cell.angle_gamma   90.00
#
_symmetry.space_group_name_H-M   'P 1'
#
loop_
_entity.id
_entity.type
_entity.pdbx_description
1 polymer ?
#
loop_
_entity_poly.entity_id
_entity_poly.type
_entity_poly.pdbx_seq_one_letter_code
_entity_poly.pdbx_strand_id
1 'polypeptide(L)'
;MSLFKTRSFWATQSEDDEYFDQNSMIITQLNGDSDYIITGSQSGVLRILKPSCTVTDNELSGFAPNDLVIEKIFDQPILQVGYGRLVSGSQNYQTAVLSPRRLSVHLLKIKEGQTEHGTQNTFETLYEHHLLRSAANFTIGPFGGSQNRDFICVQSLDGMLSFFEQENQTFCCFLPDFLLPSPMVYVKKTDTFLTLDGSWNIVCYRYNSLSEVGERTENDPHASSKIAPLWSYFLGEPVIDINTVEDEFNKISYILILGERNYFCIYETGRLTFMKKLEYSPICFEVYMIKEKVFSLIVSETSDLLVYENTKLKWSAKLQFLPVCLKRAFLKHVKGSLVLLSEEGRLECCYLGTEPSLFVAPPLAERELDLEKVEDELKTLNERIRESYGNDLKFANQNPEKEITIKIQVSKDLVPCVYETNLKDPKDLQMCPIKVEVTPQMAFDEIQISVSASKPIKITPDIDFHLHPEDTMDFECFAFLYEDLEVPSLTVNVSVTVISSLGIARSFNKSAMLPIKLIAESSTPQKDGNHKITLSVTQNVVPLLTLFPEFGEETKTSNAIAFKNFYDSGQPVTVLLAKSSDRYRIQSSSIASLSCIIEQIIFRLNNHYRNVDEFKVVYSSALPSTEVVLYVKEHFSSRQEVSKLETSLQQLGQQFIIIQKRLISKFKVKNPTPLTNLEVLMKDTYNEIDNTIQMLNKANKKLTKAQVELSCVLNLIENLIKIMDIDNKMKEEIVSIFCPSVDDIESQDWEDVMDAALSYLLRTSLAKSEKDKLRISQSNVEKVTDISKMEKRLVQVLERISKIETPETVQVENENEEEEEELSKPEIEHEDEKPMGSQLGQASMRLLSARRSLLRKRHKNEEE
;
A
#
# COMPACT_ATOMS: atom_id res chain seq x y z
N MET A 1 32.87 5.41 20.41
CA MET A 1 31.56 5.47 19.69
C MET A 1 30.40 5.24 20.67
N SER A 2 29.94 6.23 21.44
CA SER A 2 29.03 5.93 22.56
C SER A 2 27.89 6.93 22.81
N LEU A 3 27.81 8.05 22.08
CA LEU A 3 26.75 9.03 22.30
C LEU A 3 25.34 8.42 22.23
N PHE A 4 24.51 8.76 23.23
CA PHE A 4 23.14 8.29 23.39
C PHE A 4 23.00 6.76 23.46
N LYS A 5 24.03 6.05 23.93
CA LYS A 5 23.98 4.64 24.27
C LYS A 5 24.47 4.42 25.69
N THR A 6 23.89 3.45 26.38
CA THR A 6 24.48 2.99 27.64
C THR A 6 25.70 2.10 27.38
N ARG A 7 26.70 2.24 28.23
CA ARG A 7 27.90 1.40 28.23
C ARG A 7 27.91 0.59 29.51
N SER A 8 27.84 -0.73 29.35
CA SER A 8 28.02 -1.68 30.43
C SER A 8 29.50 -1.80 30.75
N PHE A 9 29.80 -1.83 32.05
CA PHE A 9 31.16 -2.08 32.54
C PHE A 9 31.23 -3.29 33.47
N TRP A 10 30.09 -3.69 34.04
CA TRP A 10 29.94 -4.90 34.81
C TRP A 10 28.60 -5.52 34.44
N ALA A 11 28.58 -6.81 34.16
CA ALA A 11 27.40 -7.54 33.73
C ALA A 11 27.49 -8.98 34.22
N THR A 12 26.36 -9.51 34.66
CA THR A 12 26.20 -10.92 35.02
C THR A 12 24.85 -11.43 34.50
N GLN A 13 24.76 -12.72 34.28
CA GLN A 13 23.56 -13.40 33.79
C GLN A 13 23.18 -14.46 34.82
N SER A 14 21.92 -14.47 35.24
CA SER A 14 21.37 -15.52 36.11
C SER A 14 21.18 -16.82 35.34
N GLU A 15 20.97 -17.94 36.06
CA GLU A 15 20.73 -19.25 35.44
C GLU A 15 19.43 -19.26 34.61
N ASP A 16 19.33 -20.20 33.67
CA ASP A 16 18.15 -20.37 32.82
C ASP A 16 16.91 -20.72 33.69
N ASP A 17 15.73 -20.20 33.33
CA ASP A 17 14.42 -20.36 34.03
C ASP A 17 14.17 -19.51 35.31
N GLU A 18 14.91 -18.42 35.50
CA GLU A 18 14.62 -17.42 36.54
C GLU A 18 13.81 -16.22 36.03
N TYR A 19 12.89 -15.70 36.87
CA TYR A 19 12.03 -14.55 36.56
C TYR A 19 12.14 -13.46 37.63
N PHE A 20 12.20 -12.21 37.16
CA PHE A 20 12.35 -11.02 37.99
C PHE A 20 11.28 -9.96 37.69
N ASP A 21 10.86 -9.25 38.74
CA ASP A 21 9.90 -8.14 38.67
C ASP A 21 10.53 -6.83 39.19
N GLN A 22 9.80 -5.72 39.16
CA GLN A 22 10.25 -4.40 39.63
C GLN A 22 10.71 -4.40 41.09
N ASN A 23 10.12 -5.29 41.90
CA ASN A 23 10.40 -5.45 43.33
C ASN A 23 11.55 -6.41 43.65
N SER A 24 12.13 -7.05 42.63
CA SER A 24 13.16 -8.07 42.79
C SER A 24 14.55 -7.51 43.07
N MET A 25 14.81 -6.22 42.84
CA MET A 25 16.13 -5.62 43.02
C MET A 25 16.12 -4.46 44.00
N ILE A 26 17.11 -4.43 44.89
CA ILE A 26 17.36 -3.30 45.78
C ILE A 26 18.86 -3.02 45.93
N ILE A 27 19.20 -1.75 46.12
CA ILE A 27 20.58 -1.28 46.33
C ILE A 27 20.70 -0.79 47.76
N THR A 28 21.71 -1.31 48.48
CA THR A 28 21.79 -1.13 49.92
C THR A 28 23.24 -1.04 50.37
N GLN A 29 23.54 -0.36 51.48
CA GLN A 29 24.92 -0.25 51.96
C GLN A 29 25.36 -1.37 52.92
N LEU A 30 24.45 -2.24 53.41
CA LEU A 30 24.69 -3.37 54.35
C LEU A 30 25.87 -3.18 55.35
N ASN A 31 26.02 -1.98 55.91
CA ASN A 31 27.09 -1.59 56.85
C ASN A 31 28.54 -1.56 56.27
N GLY A 32 28.71 -1.42 54.95
CA GLY A 32 30.00 -1.21 54.28
C GLY A 32 30.11 0.15 53.57
N ASP A 33 31.30 0.45 53.05
CA ASP A 33 31.63 1.74 52.40
C ASP A 33 31.06 1.91 50.98
N SER A 34 30.55 0.84 50.37
CA SER A 34 30.01 0.81 49.00
C SER A 34 28.68 0.06 48.95
N ASP A 35 27.87 0.37 47.95
CA ASP A 35 26.57 -0.27 47.79
C ASP A 35 26.71 -1.74 47.35
N TYR A 36 25.86 -2.58 47.91
CA TYR A 36 25.58 -3.97 47.53
C TYR A 36 24.30 -4.01 46.71
N ILE A 37 24.28 -4.88 45.70
CA ILE A 37 23.12 -5.17 44.87
C ILE A 37 22.51 -6.46 45.41
N ILE A 38 21.24 -6.41 45.83
CA ILE A 38 20.50 -7.60 46.26
C ILE A 38 19.44 -7.89 45.22
N THR A 39 19.43 -9.12 44.70
CA THR A 39 18.42 -9.61 43.75
C THR A 39 17.70 -10.82 44.33
N GLY A 40 16.37 -10.81 44.28
CA GLY A 40 15.50 -11.91 44.66
C GLY A 40 14.68 -12.38 43.47
N SER A 41 14.89 -13.63 43.05
CA SER A 41 14.17 -14.26 41.96
C SER A 41 12.85 -14.85 42.43
N GLN A 42 11.85 -14.89 41.54
CA GLN A 42 10.59 -15.59 41.81
C GLN A 42 10.77 -17.12 41.91
N SER A 43 11.91 -17.67 41.47
CA SER A 43 12.27 -19.07 41.69
C SER A 43 12.71 -19.38 43.13
N GLY A 44 12.91 -18.35 43.97
CA GLY A 44 13.36 -18.48 45.35
C GLY A 44 14.87 -18.27 45.55
N VAL A 45 15.62 -17.90 44.51
CA VAL A 45 17.06 -17.64 44.63
C VAL A 45 17.33 -16.19 45.03
N LEU A 46 18.07 -15.98 46.12
CA LEU A 46 18.55 -14.67 46.57
C LEU A 46 20.05 -14.55 46.38
N ARG A 47 20.49 -13.50 45.69
CA ARG A 47 21.90 -13.17 45.49
C ARG A 47 22.23 -11.81 46.07
N ILE A 48 23.34 -11.73 46.80
CA ILE A 48 23.94 -10.46 47.23
C ILE A 48 25.26 -10.30 46.50
N LEU A 49 25.36 -9.22 45.73
CA LEU A 49 26.48 -8.93 44.86
C LEU A 49 27.16 -7.64 45.34
N LYS A 50 28.50 -7.65 45.32
CA LYS A 50 29.35 -6.51 45.59
C LYS A 50 30.31 -6.32 44.41
N PRO A 51 29.90 -5.61 43.35
CA PRO A 51 30.74 -5.43 42.17
C PRO A 51 32.08 -4.77 42.52
N SER A 52 33.18 -5.49 42.31
CA SER A 52 34.54 -5.01 42.54
C SER A 52 35.11 -4.35 41.29
N CYS A 53 34.58 -3.19 40.92
CA CYS A 53 35.09 -2.49 39.74
C CYS A 53 36.43 -1.82 40.05
N THR A 54 37.53 -2.43 39.59
CA THR A 54 38.86 -1.81 39.55
C THR A 54 39.06 -1.18 38.18
N VAL A 55 39.25 0.14 38.15
CA VAL A 55 39.57 0.86 36.91
C VAL A 55 41.08 0.82 36.73
N THR A 56 41.59 0.00 35.80
CA THR A 56 42.97 0.06 35.32
C THR A 56 43.01 0.56 33.87
N ASP A 57 44.04 1.33 33.50
CA ASP A 57 44.17 2.19 32.29
C ASP A 57 43.83 1.55 30.93
N ASN A 58 42.53 1.31 30.68
CA ASN A 58 41.81 0.91 29.44
C ASN A 58 41.09 -0.44 29.46
N GLU A 59 41.08 -1.18 30.58
CA GLU A 59 40.27 -2.40 30.71
C GLU A 59 39.32 -2.26 31.91
N LEU A 60 38.01 -2.29 31.63
CA LEU A 60 36.98 -2.41 32.65
C LEU A 60 36.93 -3.87 33.08
N SER A 61 37.22 -4.13 34.36
CA SER A 61 37.11 -5.48 34.93
C SER A 61 35.67 -5.97 34.82
N GLY A 62 35.45 -7.02 34.03
CA GLY A 62 34.16 -7.72 33.98
C GLY A 62 33.82 -8.43 35.29
N PHE A 63 32.76 -9.24 35.29
CA PHE A 63 32.33 -10.00 36.47
C PHE A 63 33.47 -10.87 37.02
N ALA A 64 33.77 -10.70 38.31
CA ALA A 64 34.69 -11.56 39.04
C ALA A 64 33.89 -12.49 39.97
N PRO A 65 34.30 -13.76 40.18
CA PRO A 65 33.60 -14.67 41.09
C PRO A 65 33.49 -14.13 42.53
N ASN A 66 34.44 -13.30 42.97
CA ASN A 66 34.43 -12.65 44.29
C ASN A 66 33.34 -11.56 44.42
N ASP A 67 32.73 -11.13 43.31
CA ASP A 67 31.61 -10.18 43.33
C ASP A 67 30.34 -10.80 43.92
N LEU A 68 30.19 -12.12 43.82
CA LEU A 68 29.10 -12.86 44.47
C LEU A 68 29.43 -13.08 45.95
N VAL A 69 28.77 -12.32 46.82
CA VAL A 69 28.99 -12.38 48.28
C VAL A 69 28.30 -13.61 48.86
N ILE A 70 27.04 -13.81 48.51
CA ILE A 70 26.27 -14.98 48.92
C ILE A 70 25.17 -15.27 47.91
N GLU A 71 24.90 -16.57 47.74
CA GLU A 71 23.73 -17.09 47.06
C GLU A 71 23.00 -18.01 48.03
N LYS A 72 21.70 -17.78 48.23
CA LYS A 72 20.86 -18.60 49.11
C LYS A 72 19.58 -18.95 48.37
N ILE A 73 19.29 -20.24 48.31
CA ILE A 73 18.07 -20.79 47.72
C ILE A 73 17.04 -20.94 48.83
N PHE A 74 15.85 -20.37 48.62
CA PHE A 74 14.68 -20.52 49.46
C PHE A 74 13.68 -21.47 48.81
N ASP A 75 12.90 -22.19 49.62
CA ASP A 75 11.87 -23.13 49.13
C ASP A 75 10.64 -22.43 48.53
N GLN A 76 10.55 -21.10 48.64
CA GLN A 76 9.40 -20.31 48.21
C GLN A 76 9.83 -19.14 47.32
N PRO A 77 8.94 -18.65 46.44
CA PRO A 77 9.18 -17.47 45.63
C PRO A 77 9.54 -16.26 46.47
N ILE A 78 10.43 -15.41 45.97
CA ILE A 78 10.73 -14.10 46.55
C ILE A 78 9.91 -13.06 45.76
N LEU A 79 8.92 -12.46 46.43
CA LEU A 79 8.07 -11.42 45.83
C LEU A 79 8.73 -10.05 45.87
N GLN A 80 9.40 -9.74 46.98
CA GLN A 80 10.08 -8.46 47.19
C GLN A 80 11.20 -8.62 48.20
N VAL A 81 12.28 -7.85 48.01
CA VAL A 81 13.37 -7.72 48.96
C VAL A 81 13.43 -6.29 49.49
N GLY A 82 13.67 -6.15 50.78
CA GLY A 82 13.82 -4.86 51.46
C GLY A 82 14.99 -4.86 52.43
N TYR A 83 15.38 -3.69 52.92
CA TYR A 83 16.38 -3.56 53.97
C TYR A 83 16.00 -2.45 54.96
N GLY A 84 16.44 -2.59 56.20
CA GLY A 84 16.18 -1.62 57.26
C GLY A 84 16.77 -2.06 58.59
N ARG A 85 16.50 -1.30 59.64
CA ARG A 85 16.84 -1.63 61.04
C ARG A 85 15.69 -2.39 61.70
N LEU A 86 15.62 -3.68 61.40
CA LEU A 86 14.48 -4.56 61.64
C LEU A 86 14.59 -5.40 62.92
N VAL A 87 15.64 -5.21 63.72
CA VAL A 87 15.88 -6.01 64.95
C VAL A 87 15.94 -5.11 66.17
N SER A 88 15.27 -5.52 67.24
CA SER A 88 15.26 -4.82 68.51
C SER A 88 16.67 -4.66 69.08
N GLY A 89 17.11 -3.42 69.28
CA GLY A 89 18.40 -3.11 69.92
C GLY A 89 19.64 -3.21 69.03
N SER A 90 19.51 -3.60 67.75
CA SER A 90 20.60 -3.56 66.78
C SER A 90 20.57 -2.28 65.95
N GLN A 91 21.75 -1.75 65.58
CA GLN A 91 21.89 -0.65 64.61
C GLN A 91 22.29 -1.11 63.22
N ASN A 92 22.56 -2.42 63.06
CA ASN A 92 22.95 -2.98 61.78
C ASN A 92 21.74 -3.01 60.84
N TYR A 93 21.97 -2.81 59.54
CA TYR A 93 20.95 -3.09 58.53
C TYR A 93 20.75 -4.61 58.36
N GLN A 94 19.49 -5.04 58.35
CA GLN A 94 19.05 -6.40 58.02
C GLN A 94 18.32 -6.41 56.68
N THR A 95 18.27 -7.58 56.05
CA THR A 95 17.55 -7.83 54.81
C THR A 95 16.23 -8.53 55.12
N ALA A 96 15.12 -7.93 54.70
CA ALA A 96 13.79 -8.55 54.72
C ALA A 96 13.51 -9.21 53.38
N VAL A 97 13.02 -10.44 53.42
CA VAL A 97 12.62 -11.23 52.25
C VAL A 97 11.16 -11.58 52.41
N LEU A 98 10.33 -11.13 51.46
CA LEU A 98 8.91 -11.42 51.40
C LEU A 98 8.66 -12.59 50.45
N SER A 99 8.06 -13.65 50.98
CA SER A 99 7.48 -14.77 50.25
C SER A 99 5.96 -14.71 50.35
N PRO A 100 5.20 -15.44 49.50
CA PRO A 100 3.74 -15.34 49.45
C PRO A 100 3.04 -15.46 50.81
N ARG A 101 3.53 -16.32 51.71
CA ARG A 101 2.94 -16.53 53.05
C ARG A 101 3.93 -16.36 54.20
N ARG A 102 5.10 -15.80 53.94
CA ARG A 102 6.15 -15.69 54.95
C ARG A 102 6.94 -14.40 54.77
N LEU A 103 7.17 -13.71 55.87
CA LEU A 103 8.12 -12.60 55.95
C LEU A 103 9.31 -13.06 56.79
N SER A 104 10.50 -13.06 56.21
CA SER A 104 11.72 -13.53 56.88
C SER A 104 12.78 -12.44 56.93
N VAL A 105 13.42 -12.27 58.08
CA VAL A 105 14.45 -11.25 58.28
C VAL A 105 15.79 -11.92 58.54
N HIS A 106 16.78 -11.54 57.75
CA HIS A 106 18.10 -12.15 57.71
C HIS A 106 19.20 -11.12 57.95
N LEU A 107 20.30 -11.59 58.52
CA LEU A 107 21.51 -10.80 58.73
C LEU A 107 22.68 -11.42 57.97
N LEU A 108 23.31 -10.60 57.13
CA LEU A 108 24.57 -10.95 56.49
C LEU A 108 25.71 -10.75 57.51
N LYS A 109 26.35 -11.84 57.91
CA LYS A 109 27.59 -11.81 58.71
C LYS A 109 28.77 -12.14 57.80
N ILE A 110 29.69 -11.20 57.69
CA ILE A 110 30.95 -11.34 56.95
C ILE A 110 32.06 -11.59 57.97
N LYS A 111 32.71 -12.76 57.90
CA LYS A 111 33.92 -13.07 58.68
C LYS A 111 35.13 -12.95 57.75
N GLU A 112 35.96 -11.94 58.00
CA GLU A 112 37.14 -11.69 57.18
C GLU A 112 38.22 -12.77 57.39
N GLY A 113 38.74 -13.33 56.30
CA GLY A 113 39.90 -14.23 56.31
C GLY A 113 41.20 -13.48 56.04
N GLN A 114 42.35 -14.15 56.22
CA GLN A 114 43.68 -13.55 55.97
C GLN A 114 43.96 -13.21 54.49
N THR A 115 43.20 -13.81 53.56
CA THR A 115 43.21 -13.53 52.12
C THR A 115 41.77 -13.37 51.63
N GLU A 116 41.55 -12.71 50.49
CA GLU A 116 40.20 -12.46 49.94
C GLU A 116 39.37 -13.75 49.78
N HIS A 117 39.97 -14.85 49.33
CA HIS A 117 39.34 -16.18 49.20
C HIS A 117 39.04 -16.88 50.54
N GLY A 118 39.51 -16.34 51.67
CA GLY A 118 39.25 -16.87 53.01
C GLY A 118 38.09 -16.18 53.73
N THR A 119 37.43 -15.21 53.09
CA THR A 119 36.26 -14.53 53.64
C THR A 119 35.06 -15.49 53.67
N GLN A 120 34.45 -15.66 54.83
CA GLN A 120 33.26 -16.51 55.00
C GLN A 120 32.03 -15.65 55.22
N ASN A 121 31.08 -15.72 54.30
CA ASN A 121 29.81 -15.01 54.38
C ASN A 121 28.72 -15.98 54.81
N THR A 122 27.97 -15.63 55.85
CA THR A 122 26.82 -16.42 56.32
C THR A 122 25.58 -15.54 56.36
N PHE A 123 24.48 -16.03 55.78
CA PHE A 123 23.19 -15.35 55.76
C PHE A 123 22.23 -16.00 56.76
N GLU A 124 22.27 -15.50 57.99
CA GLU A 124 21.58 -16.08 59.14
C GLU A 124 20.16 -15.52 59.25
N THR A 125 19.18 -16.41 59.39
CA THR A 125 17.78 -16.06 59.62
C THR A 125 17.58 -15.72 61.08
N LEU A 126 17.14 -14.49 61.37
CA LEU A 126 16.95 -14.01 62.73
C LEU A 126 15.57 -14.35 63.29
N TYR A 127 14.53 -14.06 62.50
CA TYR A 127 13.15 -14.39 62.82
C TYR A 127 12.31 -14.50 61.54
N GLU A 128 11.18 -15.17 61.65
CA GLU A 128 10.21 -15.34 60.56
C GLU A 128 8.78 -15.14 61.07
N HIS A 129 8.00 -14.42 60.29
CA HIS A 129 6.57 -14.20 60.50
C HIS A 129 5.77 -15.01 59.48
N HIS A 130 4.78 -15.75 59.96
CA HIS A 130 3.84 -16.47 59.10
C HIS A 130 2.66 -15.56 58.78
N LEU A 131 2.40 -15.36 57.49
CA LEU A 131 1.31 -14.49 57.03
C LEU A 131 0.03 -15.32 56.87
N LEU A 132 -1.07 -14.82 57.44
CA LEU A 132 -2.38 -15.45 57.32
C LEU A 132 -2.93 -15.39 55.88
N ARG A 133 -2.53 -14.36 55.13
CA ARG A 133 -2.99 -14.06 53.77
C ARG A 133 -1.80 -14.00 52.81
N SER A 134 -2.08 -14.16 51.52
CA SER A 134 -1.04 -14.04 50.50
C SER A 134 -0.61 -12.58 50.37
N ALA A 135 0.68 -12.32 50.50
CA ALA A 135 1.25 -10.99 50.34
C ALA A 135 1.35 -10.58 48.86
N ALA A 136 1.30 -9.27 48.62
CA ALA A 136 1.52 -8.64 47.32
C ALA A 136 2.87 -7.91 47.31
N ASN A 137 3.04 -6.96 48.23
CA ASN A 137 4.23 -6.15 48.41
C ASN A 137 4.35 -5.71 49.88
N PHE A 138 5.42 -5.02 50.22
CA PHE A 138 5.59 -4.40 51.52
C PHE A 138 6.39 -3.11 51.43
N THR A 139 6.28 -2.30 52.48
CA THR A 139 7.10 -1.09 52.65
C THR A 139 7.78 -1.12 54.02
N ILE A 140 8.96 -0.51 54.10
CA ILE A 140 9.76 -0.42 55.33
C ILE A 140 9.91 1.06 55.69
N GLY A 141 9.76 1.37 56.97
CA GLY A 141 10.13 2.68 57.47
C GLY A 141 9.94 2.84 58.98
N PRO A 142 10.41 3.96 59.54
CA PRO A 142 10.20 4.29 60.95
C PRO A 142 8.77 4.81 61.15
N PHE A 143 7.78 3.91 61.16
CA PHE A 143 6.37 4.27 61.37
C PHE A 143 6.17 4.88 62.76
N GLY A 144 5.34 5.92 62.87
CA GLY A 144 5.14 6.63 64.14
C GLY A 144 6.31 7.53 64.55
N GLY A 145 7.30 7.73 63.67
CA GLY A 145 8.46 8.58 63.94
C GLY A 145 9.52 7.97 64.85
N SER A 146 9.60 6.62 64.92
CA SER A 146 10.60 5.91 65.71
C SER A 146 12.03 6.25 65.27
N GLN A 147 12.90 6.65 66.21
CA GLN A 147 14.30 6.88 65.90
C GLN A 147 15.08 5.56 65.89
N ASN A 148 15.85 5.33 64.83
CA ASN A 148 16.77 4.19 64.68
C ASN A 148 16.10 2.80 64.69
N ARG A 149 14.80 2.72 64.41
CA ARG A 149 14.07 1.47 64.23
C ARG A 149 13.19 1.60 63.01
N ASP A 150 13.22 0.57 62.18
CA ASP A 150 12.33 0.46 61.03
C ASP A 150 11.36 -0.69 61.27
N PHE A 151 10.14 -0.49 60.81
CA PHE A 151 9.02 -1.41 60.90
C PHE A 151 8.57 -1.81 59.49
N ILE A 152 7.82 -2.90 59.40
CA ILE A 152 7.41 -3.50 58.13
C ILE A 152 5.88 -3.44 58.04
N CYS A 153 5.37 -2.93 56.92
CA CYS A 153 3.95 -3.01 56.59
C CYS A 153 3.79 -3.86 55.33
N VAL A 154 3.10 -4.99 55.45
CA VAL A 154 2.84 -5.93 54.35
C VAL A 154 1.44 -5.70 53.82
N GLN A 155 1.32 -5.46 52.52
CA GLN A 155 0.04 -5.44 51.81
C GLN A 155 -0.27 -6.84 51.29
N SER A 156 -1.48 -7.31 51.56
CA SER A 156 -2.01 -8.57 51.03
C SER A 156 -2.76 -8.36 49.71
N LEU A 157 -2.95 -9.44 48.96
CA LEU A 157 -3.67 -9.42 47.67
C LEU A 157 -5.13 -8.98 47.79
N ASP A 158 -5.74 -9.09 48.97
CA ASP A 158 -7.12 -8.69 49.26
C ASP A 158 -7.24 -7.33 49.98
N GLY A 159 -6.13 -6.58 50.08
CA GLY A 159 -6.14 -5.19 50.55
C GLY A 159 -6.04 -5.02 52.06
N MET A 160 -5.69 -6.07 52.81
CA MET A 160 -5.33 -5.98 54.22
C MET A 160 -3.87 -5.54 54.37
N LEU A 161 -3.63 -4.52 55.18
CA LEU A 161 -2.31 -4.08 55.64
C LEU A 161 -2.00 -4.72 56.98
N SER A 162 -0.85 -5.40 57.07
CA SER A 162 -0.36 -6.05 58.30
C SER A 162 0.91 -5.35 58.77
N PHE A 163 0.89 -4.83 60.01
CA PHE A 163 1.98 -4.07 60.59
C PHE A 163 2.82 -4.95 61.54
N PHE A 164 4.13 -4.91 61.36
CA PHE A 164 5.10 -5.65 62.15
C PHE A 164 6.13 -4.69 62.76
N GLU A 165 6.10 -4.58 64.08
CA GLU A 165 7.15 -3.94 64.85
C GLU A 165 8.25 -4.97 65.14
N GLN A 166 9.16 -5.10 64.17
CA GLN A 166 10.32 -6.00 64.25
C GLN A 166 9.88 -7.46 64.52
N GLU A 167 10.19 -8.02 65.68
CA GLU A 167 9.87 -9.40 66.04
C GLU A 167 8.38 -9.64 66.35
N ASN A 168 7.56 -8.59 66.47
CA ASN A 168 6.15 -8.70 66.85
C ASN A 168 5.20 -8.14 65.77
N GLN A 169 4.09 -8.83 65.52
CA GLN A 169 2.97 -8.28 64.75
C GLN A 169 2.12 -7.40 65.67
N THR A 170 1.81 -6.17 65.26
CA THR A 170 1.05 -5.21 66.10
C THR A 170 -0.43 -5.20 65.79
N PHE A 171 -0.82 -4.85 64.57
CA PHE A 171 -2.22 -4.78 64.15
C PHE A 171 -2.38 -5.03 62.65
N CYS A 172 -3.63 -5.18 62.20
CA CYS A 172 -3.98 -5.26 60.78
C CYS A 172 -5.20 -4.37 60.48
N CYS A 173 -5.27 -3.81 59.28
CA CYS A 173 -6.42 -3.03 58.83
C CYS A 173 -6.72 -3.26 57.33
N PHE A 174 -7.99 -3.18 56.93
CA PHE A 174 -8.40 -3.30 55.53
C PHE A 174 -8.52 -1.92 54.88
N LEU A 175 -7.96 -1.77 53.69
CA LEU A 175 -8.14 -0.57 52.87
C LEU A 175 -9.59 -0.47 52.34
N PRO A 176 -10.21 0.72 52.38
CA PRO A 176 -11.50 0.95 51.72
C PRO A 176 -11.34 0.95 50.19
N ASP A 177 -12.43 0.63 49.48
CA ASP A 177 -12.52 0.66 48.00
C ASP A 177 -11.36 -0.04 47.27
N PHE A 178 -10.88 -1.15 47.84
CA PHE A 178 -9.80 -1.96 47.30
C PHE A 178 -10.31 -2.94 46.24
N LEU A 179 -9.61 -3.01 45.10
CA LEU A 179 -9.89 -3.97 44.03
C LEU A 179 -8.65 -4.81 43.67
N LEU A 180 -7.51 -4.14 43.46
CA LEU A 180 -6.23 -4.76 43.12
C LEU A 180 -5.11 -4.12 43.95
N PRO A 181 -4.06 -4.89 44.30
CA PRO A 181 -2.89 -4.34 44.98
C PRO A 181 -2.12 -3.40 44.05
N SER A 182 -1.75 -2.25 44.57
CA SER A 182 -0.94 -1.25 43.89
C SER A 182 0.36 -1.02 44.65
N PRO A 183 1.39 -0.40 44.05
CA PRO A 183 2.58 0.01 44.79
C PRO A 183 2.21 0.83 46.03
N MET A 184 2.85 0.53 47.15
CA MET A 184 2.62 1.19 48.43
C MET A 184 3.93 1.78 48.97
N VAL A 185 3.89 3.05 49.35
CA VAL A 185 5.06 3.77 49.86
C VAL A 185 4.75 4.50 51.15
N TYR A 186 5.70 4.48 52.07
CA TYR A 186 5.67 5.26 53.31
C TYR A 186 6.47 6.56 53.18
N VAL A 187 5.85 7.69 53.50
CA VAL A 187 6.52 9.00 53.57
C VAL A 187 6.87 9.30 55.03
N LYS A 188 8.16 9.20 55.33
CA LYS A 188 8.71 9.37 56.69
C LYS A 188 8.38 10.73 57.32
N LYS A 189 8.45 11.81 56.55
CA LYS A 189 8.24 13.16 57.09
C LYS A 189 6.80 13.42 57.59
N THR A 190 5.80 12.92 56.88
CA THR A 190 4.39 13.09 57.22
C THR A 190 3.81 11.93 58.01
N ASP A 191 4.56 10.83 58.18
CA ASP A 191 4.12 9.58 58.81
C ASP A 191 2.84 9.04 58.15
N THR A 192 2.89 8.94 56.82
CA THR A 192 1.74 8.58 55.97
C THR A 192 2.05 7.47 54.98
N PHE A 193 1.06 6.63 54.71
CA PHE A 193 1.06 5.59 53.68
C PHE A 193 0.31 6.08 52.44
N LEU A 194 0.91 5.84 51.28
CA LEU A 194 0.35 6.17 49.98
C LEU A 194 0.12 4.88 49.19
N THR A 195 -1.08 4.76 48.62
CA THR A 195 -1.48 3.64 47.77
C THR A 195 -2.57 4.12 46.81
N LEU A 196 -2.79 3.40 45.71
CA LEU A 196 -3.92 3.63 44.81
C LEU A 196 -5.17 2.89 45.33
N ASP A 197 -6.34 3.50 45.19
CA ASP A 197 -7.63 2.83 45.39
C ASP A 197 -8.16 2.20 44.08
N GLY A 198 -9.26 1.45 44.16
CA GLY A 198 -9.92 0.84 43.00
C GLY A 198 -10.58 1.85 42.04
N SER A 199 -10.66 3.13 42.40
CA SER A 199 -11.22 4.21 41.59
C SER A 199 -10.13 5.08 40.92
N TRP A 200 -8.88 4.62 40.91
CA TRP A 200 -7.70 5.33 40.38
C TRP A 200 -7.42 6.67 41.08
N ASN A 201 -7.78 6.79 42.36
CA ASN A 201 -7.30 7.86 43.22
C ASN A 201 -6.06 7.39 43.95
N ILE A 202 -5.01 8.22 43.96
CA ILE A 202 -3.94 8.07 44.94
C ILE A 202 -4.46 8.58 46.28
N VAL A 203 -4.35 7.73 47.30
CA VAL A 203 -4.92 7.97 48.62
C VAL A 203 -3.81 7.96 49.67
N CYS A 204 -3.87 8.93 50.58
CA CYS A 204 -2.90 9.10 51.65
C CYS A 204 -3.55 8.85 53.01
N TYR A 205 -3.01 7.90 53.80
CA TYR A 205 -3.48 7.56 55.14
C TYR A 205 -2.41 7.87 56.18
N ARG A 206 -2.78 8.49 57.30
CA ARG A 206 -1.85 8.66 58.43
C ARG A 206 -1.69 7.36 59.20
N TYR A 207 -0.48 7.06 59.67
CA TYR A 207 -0.21 5.86 60.47
C TYR A 207 -1.13 5.77 61.71
N ASN A 208 -1.26 6.85 62.47
CA ASN A 208 -2.12 6.88 63.66
C ASN A 208 -3.60 6.57 63.38
N SER A 209 -4.11 6.97 62.21
CA SER A 209 -5.49 6.64 61.82
C SER A 209 -5.65 5.16 61.46
N LEU A 210 -4.62 4.53 60.93
CA LEU A 210 -4.61 3.10 60.63
C LEU A 210 -4.49 2.26 61.89
N SER A 211 -3.65 2.66 62.85
CA SER A 211 -3.47 1.96 64.13
C SER A 211 -4.73 2.00 65.00
N GLU A 212 -5.37 3.17 65.13
CA GLU A 212 -6.60 3.33 65.92
C GLU A 212 -7.75 2.43 65.43
N VAL A 213 -7.83 2.20 64.12
CA VAL A 213 -8.85 1.32 63.52
C VAL A 213 -8.43 -0.14 63.65
N GLY A 214 -7.16 -0.46 63.35
CA GLY A 214 -6.65 -1.82 63.41
C GLY A 214 -6.71 -2.47 64.79
N GLU A 215 -6.44 -1.71 65.87
CA GLU A 215 -6.54 -2.21 67.25
C GLU A 215 -7.98 -2.53 67.68
N ARG A 216 -8.99 -1.95 67.03
CA ARG A 216 -10.41 -2.10 67.42
C ARG A 216 -11.12 -3.23 66.69
N THR A 217 -10.57 -3.70 65.57
CA THR A 217 -11.25 -4.62 64.65
C THR A 217 -10.28 -5.70 64.19
N GLU A 218 -9.99 -6.67 65.06
CA GLU A 218 -9.27 -7.87 64.65
C GLU A 218 -10.12 -8.64 63.61
N ASN A 219 -9.74 -8.54 62.34
CA ASN A 219 -10.22 -9.35 61.20
C ASN A 219 -11.64 -9.10 60.65
N ASP A 220 -12.33 -8.00 60.99
CA ASP A 220 -13.62 -7.68 60.34
C ASP A 220 -13.43 -6.85 59.04
N PRO A 221 -13.72 -7.40 57.85
CA PRO A 221 -13.59 -6.68 56.58
C PRO A 221 -14.55 -5.48 56.44
N HIS A 222 -15.64 -5.42 57.23
CA HIS A 222 -16.58 -4.28 57.21
C HIS A 222 -16.05 -3.04 57.95
N ALA A 223 -14.95 -3.19 58.70
CA ALA A 223 -14.29 -2.09 59.40
C ALA A 223 -13.60 -1.09 58.45
N SER A 224 -13.33 -1.49 57.20
CA SER A 224 -12.70 -0.68 56.15
C SER A 224 -13.42 0.66 55.90
N SER A 225 -14.75 0.69 56.02
CA SER A 225 -15.58 1.90 55.81
C SER A 225 -15.33 3.04 56.80
N LYS A 226 -14.57 2.81 57.88
CA LYS A 226 -14.27 3.80 58.93
C LYS A 226 -12.95 4.55 58.71
N ILE A 227 -12.13 4.15 57.74
CA ILE A 227 -10.82 4.76 57.48
C ILE A 227 -11.00 5.93 56.50
N ALA A 228 -10.93 7.15 57.02
CA ALA A 228 -10.96 8.35 56.19
C ALA A 228 -9.54 8.70 55.70
N PRO A 229 -9.35 8.98 54.40
CA PRO A 229 -8.06 9.42 53.89
C PRO A 229 -7.76 10.86 54.30
N LEU A 230 -6.47 11.17 54.45
CA LEU A 230 -5.99 12.54 54.71
C LEU A 230 -6.27 13.44 53.51
N TRP A 231 -5.97 12.94 52.31
CA TRP A 231 -6.31 13.53 51.04
C TRP A 231 -6.35 12.41 49.99
N SER A 232 -7.08 12.66 48.91
CA SER A 232 -7.15 11.80 47.74
C SER A 232 -6.98 12.65 46.48
N TYR A 233 -6.33 12.10 45.46
CA TYR A 233 -6.14 12.76 44.17
C TYR A 233 -6.43 11.80 43.02
N PHE A 234 -7.34 12.17 42.12
CA PHE A 234 -7.72 11.34 40.99
C PHE A 234 -6.65 11.40 39.89
N LEU A 235 -6.03 10.26 39.58
CA LEU A 235 -5.04 10.13 38.51
C LEU A 235 -5.69 9.78 37.17
N GLY A 236 -6.78 9.00 37.19
CA GLY A 236 -7.49 8.55 35.99
C GLY A 236 -6.82 7.41 35.22
N GLU A 237 -5.77 6.81 35.79
CA GLU A 237 -5.05 5.66 35.25
C GLU A 237 -4.42 4.84 36.39
N PRO A 238 -4.09 3.56 36.14
CA PRO A 238 -3.35 2.75 37.10
C PRO A 238 -1.89 3.22 37.24
N VAL A 239 -1.30 2.86 38.39
CA VAL A 239 0.06 3.24 38.78
C VAL A 239 0.97 2.03 38.69
N ILE A 240 2.10 2.18 38.00
CA ILE A 240 3.13 1.16 37.85
C ILE A 240 4.03 1.15 39.08
N ASP A 241 4.54 2.33 39.47
CA ASP A 241 5.45 2.47 40.59
C ASP A 241 5.35 3.88 41.23
N ILE A 242 5.71 3.98 42.51
CA ILE A 242 5.71 5.21 43.31
C ILE A 242 7.07 5.35 43.99
N ASN A 243 7.70 6.52 43.84
CA ASN A 243 8.95 6.83 44.49
C ASN A 243 8.86 8.15 45.24
N THR A 244 9.44 8.19 46.44
CA THR A 244 9.45 9.39 47.28
C THR A 244 10.86 9.92 47.44
N VAL A 245 11.04 11.23 47.25
CA VAL A 245 12.33 11.90 47.41
C VAL A 245 12.20 13.03 48.42
N GLU A 246 13.08 13.04 49.40
CA GLU A 246 13.14 14.08 50.44
C GLU A 246 14.14 15.16 50.04
N ASP A 247 13.72 16.42 50.12
CA ASP A 247 14.59 17.59 50.02
C ASP A 247 15.15 17.92 51.41
N GLU A 248 16.45 17.67 51.62
CA GLU A 248 17.11 17.97 52.90
C GLU A 248 17.18 19.48 53.20
N PHE A 249 17.23 20.34 52.17
CA PHE A 249 17.38 21.79 52.33
C PHE A 249 16.05 22.45 52.69
N ASN A 250 15.02 22.19 51.88
CA ASN A 250 13.70 22.77 52.08
C ASN A 250 12.85 21.98 53.08
N LYS A 251 13.31 20.78 53.50
CA LYS A 251 12.58 19.84 54.34
C LYS A 251 11.21 19.56 53.77
N ILE A 252 11.10 19.19 52.49
CA ILE A 252 9.83 18.85 51.82
C ILE A 252 9.99 17.49 51.15
N SER A 253 8.95 16.66 51.19
CA SER A 253 8.92 15.40 50.47
C SER A 253 8.13 15.53 49.16
N TYR A 254 8.75 15.12 48.05
CA TYR A 254 8.11 14.99 46.74
C TYR A 254 7.70 13.54 46.52
N ILE A 255 6.44 13.33 46.12
CA ILE A 255 5.89 12.02 45.78
C ILE A 255 5.80 11.97 44.27
N LEU A 256 6.54 11.05 43.66
CA LEU A 256 6.58 10.89 42.22
C LEU A 256 5.91 9.58 41.86
N ILE A 257 5.01 9.65 40.90
CA ILE A 257 4.10 8.56 40.55
C ILE A 257 4.23 8.35 39.06
N LEU A 258 4.55 7.11 38.68
CA LEU A 258 4.58 6.67 37.31
C LEU A 258 3.31 5.89 37.02
N GLY A 259 2.42 6.46 36.20
CA GLY A 259 1.30 5.72 35.63
C GLY A 259 1.66 5.13 34.26
N GLU A 260 0.70 4.45 33.64
CA GLU A 260 0.88 3.84 32.32
C GLU A 260 1.12 4.86 31.20
N ARG A 261 0.64 6.10 31.36
CA ARG A 261 0.73 7.13 30.30
C ARG A 261 1.19 8.48 30.81
N ASN A 262 1.06 8.74 32.10
CA ASN A 262 1.40 10.03 32.69
C ASN A 262 2.39 9.85 33.84
N TYR A 263 3.25 10.84 33.96
CA TYR A 263 4.19 10.98 35.05
C TYR A 263 3.78 12.16 35.93
N PHE A 264 3.54 11.91 37.22
CA PHE A 264 3.04 12.89 38.16
C PHE A 264 4.07 13.17 39.25
N CYS A 265 4.12 14.42 39.70
CA CYS A 265 4.81 14.79 40.93
C CYS A 265 3.82 15.53 41.82
N ILE A 266 3.60 15.03 43.03
CA ILE A 266 2.66 15.53 44.02
C ILE A 266 3.43 15.96 45.27
N TYR A 267 3.06 17.09 45.85
CA TYR A 267 3.56 17.53 47.15
C TYR A 267 2.97 16.69 48.27
N GLU A 268 3.65 16.60 49.41
CA GLU A 268 3.15 15.96 50.65
C GLU A 268 1.73 16.36 51.08
N THR A 269 1.25 17.53 50.64
CA THR A 269 -0.10 18.07 50.90
C THR A 269 -1.19 17.59 49.93
N GLY A 270 -0.86 16.74 48.95
CA GLY A 270 -1.79 16.28 47.91
C GLY A 270 -1.97 17.25 46.73
N ARG A 271 -1.16 18.32 46.67
CA ARG A 271 -1.17 19.27 45.54
C ARG A 271 -0.25 18.79 44.43
N LEU A 272 -0.77 18.70 43.21
CA LEU A 272 0.02 18.42 42.02
C LEU A 272 1.06 19.53 41.80
N THR A 273 2.33 19.15 41.68
CA THR A 273 3.44 20.08 41.38
C THR A 273 3.58 20.23 39.87
N PHE A 274 3.63 19.11 39.16
CA PHE A 274 3.64 19.02 37.71
C PHE A 274 3.15 17.64 37.26
N MET A 275 2.72 17.58 36.00
CA MET A 275 2.36 16.36 35.31
C MET A 275 2.98 16.40 33.91
N LYS A 276 3.48 15.26 33.44
CA LYS A 276 3.97 15.08 32.07
C LYS A 276 3.25 13.88 31.46
N LYS A 277 2.52 14.13 30.36
CA LYS A 277 2.06 13.05 29.48
C LYS A 277 3.24 12.44 28.74
N LEU A 278 3.40 11.13 28.84
CA LEU A 278 4.40 10.35 28.13
C LEU A 278 3.79 9.90 26.78
N GLU A 279 4.57 9.96 25.71
CA GLU A 279 4.16 9.50 24.37
C GLU A 279 4.55 8.04 24.12
N TYR A 280 5.07 7.38 25.16
CA TYR A 280 5.53 6.01 25.18
C TYR A 280 5.03 5.34 26.47
N SER A 281 4.95 4.00 26.46
CA SER A 281 4.66 3.18 27.64
C SER A 281 5.92 3.10 28.51
N PRO A 282 5.89 3.59 29.77
CA PRO A 282 7.01 3.43 30.69
C PRO A 282 6.95 2.05 31.36
N ILE A 283 8.10 1.49 31.73
CA ILE A 283 8.18 0.19 32.43
C ILE A 283 8.62 0.38 33.88
N CYS A 284 9.75 1.05 34.07
CA CYS A 284 10.27 1.33 35.40
C CYS A 284 10.85 2.74 35.45
N PHE A 285 10.93 3.29 36.65
CA PHE A 285 11.56 4.57 36.87
C PHE A 285 12.30 4.63 38.20
N GLU A 286 13.29 5.51 38.26
CA GLU A 286 14.02 5.82 39.49
C GLU A 286 14.16 7.33 39.62
N VAL A 287 13.99 7.86 40.82
CA VAL A 287 14.05 9.29 41.07
C VAL A 287 15.13 9.62 42.08
N TYR A 288 15.88 10.69 41.81
CA TYR A 288 16.88 11.21 42.72
C TYR A 288 16.92 12.75 42.67
N MET A 289 17.47 13.37 43.71
CA MET A 289 17.65 14.82 43.75
C MET A 289 19.12 15.20 43.52
N ILE A 290 19.35 16.24 42.71
CA ILE A 290 20.66 16.92 42.59
C ILE A 290 20.42 18.43 42.68
N LYS A 291 21.05 19.11 43.66
CA LYS A 291 21.02 20.58 43.80
C LYS A 291 19.59 21.16 43.72
N GLU A 292 18.68 20.65 44.57
CA GLU A 292 17.25 21.04 44.66
C GLU A 292 16.37 20.70 43.45
N LYS A 293 16.90 19.97 42.48
CA LYS A 293 16.16 19.57 41.28
C LYS A 293 15.89 18.08 41.29
N VAL A 294 14.64 17.73 40.98
CA VAL A 294 14.22 16.35 40.88
C VAL A 294 14.59 15.83 39.49
N PHE A 295 15.42 14.80 39.49
CA PHE A 295 15.80 14.07 38.29
C PHE A 295 15.12 12.71 38.28
N SER A 296 14.52 12.37 37.16
CA SER A 296 13.74 11.15 36.98
C SER A 296 14.32 10.37 35.81
N LEU A 297 14.63 9.11 36.04
CA LEU A 297 15.08 8.18 35.02
C LEU A 297 13.88 7.31 34.67
N ILE A 298 13.37 7.40 33.44
CA ILE A 298 12.22 6.61 32.99
C ILE A 298 12.68 5.73 31.85
N VAL A 299 12.35 4.45 31.91
CA VAL A 299 12.61 3.49 30.82
C VAL A 299 11.35 3.31 30.00
N SER A 300 11.46 3.43 28.69
CA SER A 300 10.39 3.11 27.74
C SER A 300 10.39 1.63 27.36
N GLU A 301 9.24 1.15 26.90
CA GLU A 301 9.08 -0.17 26.27
C GLU A 301 10.02 -0.38 25.06
N THR A 302 10.43 0.69 24.39
CA THR A 302 11.39 0.65 23.27
C THR A 302 12.85 0.50 23.72
N SER A 303 13.10 0.18 25.00
CA SER A 303 14.44 0.10 25.60
C SER A 303 15.22 1.43 25.53
N ASP A 304 14.54 2.56 25.67
CA ASP A 304 15.19 3.87 25.78
C ASP A 304 15.12 4.39 27.22
N LEU A 305 16.26 4.85 27.74
CA LEU A 305 16.37 5.50 29.03
C LEU A 305 16.30 7.01 28.88
N LEU A 306 15.30 7.61 29.51
CA LEU A 306 14.98 9.03 29.40
C LEU A 306 15.23 9.71 30.76
N VAL A 307 16.13 10.69 30.77
CA VAL A 307 16.48 11.46 31.96
C VAL A 307 15.75 12.79 31.93
N TYR A 308 14.79 12.97 32.83
CA TYR A 308 14.03 14.21 32.98
C TYR A 308 14.55 15.04 34.16
N GLU A 309 14.66 16.35 33.94
CA GLU A 309 14.70 17.35 35.01
C GLU A 309 13.29 17.93 35.13
N ASN A 310 12.57 17.55 36.20
CA ASN A 310 11.13 17.77 36.34
C ASN A 310 10.34 17.25 35.12
N THR A 311 9.96 18.13 34.20
CA THR A 311 9.25 17.80 32.95
C THR A 311 10.12 17.89 31.68
N LYS A 312 11.33 18.43 31.79
CA LYS A 312 12.23 18.69 30.66
C LYS A 312 13.17 17.52 30.44
N LEU A 313 13.11 16.90 29.26
CA LEU A 313 14.07 15.86 28.87
C LEU A 313 15.49 16.46 28.75
N LYS A 314 16.46 15.87 29.45
CA LYS A 314 17.86 16.29 29.46
C LYS A 314 18.77 15.32 28.74
N TRP A 315 18.47 14.03 28.82
CA TRP A 315 19.26 13.00 28.17
C TRP A 315 18.35 11.87 27.72
N SER A 316 18.72 11.24 26.61
CA SER A 316 18.12 9.99 26.14
C SER A 316 19.24 9.06 25.75
N ALA A 317 19.18 7.82 26.21
CA ALA A 317 20.16 6.80 25.87
C ALA A 317 19.48 5.47 25.56
N LYS A 318 19.86 4.86 24.44
CA LYS A 318 19.40 3.52 24.09
C LYS A 318 20.05 2.48 24.99
N LEU A 319 19.23 1.61 25.58
CA LEU A 319 19.62 0.45 26.36
C LEU A 319 19.92 -0.74 25.45
N GLN A 320 20.67 -1.71 25.98
CA GLN A 320 21.02 -2.94 25.25
C GLN A 320 19.91 -3.99 25.32
N PHE A 321 19.05 -3.92 26.34
CA PHE A 321 17.92 -4.79 26.60
C PHE A 321 16.85 -4.00 27.38
N LEU A 322 15.68 -4.62 27.58
CA LEU A 322 14.55 -4.05 28.31
C LEU A 322 14.64 -4.39 29.81
N PRO A 323 14.93 -3.42 30.70
CA PRO A 323 14.97 -3.67 32.14
C PRO A 323 13.58 -3.59 32.77
N VAL A 324 13.32 -4.48 33.72
CA VAL A 324 12.13 -4.45 34.59
C VAL A 324 12.37 -3.60 35.84
N CYS A 325 13.61 -3.56 36.34
CA CYS A 325 13.98 -2.70 37.46
C CYS A 325 15.23 -1.87 37.14
N LEU A 326 15.18 -0.59 37.53
CA LEU A 326 16.25 0.38 37.39
C LEU A 326 16.55 0.97 38.76
N LYS A 327 17.82 0.94 39.18
CA LYS A 327 18.26 1.61 40.41
C LYS A 327 19.61 2.31 40.21
N ARG A 328 19.88 3.32 41.03
CA ARG A 328 21.13 4.09 40.99
C ARG A 328 22.05 3.65 42.13
N ALA A 329 23.27 3.22 41.80
CA ALA A 329 24.27 2.75 42.75
C ALA A 329 25.45 3.71 42.94
N PHE A 330 26.07 3.62 44.11
CA PHE A 330 27.44 4.04 44.39
C PHE A 330 28.37 2.83 44.52
N LEU A 331 29.10 2.54 43.44
CA LEU A 331 30.06 1.46 43.38
C LEU A 331 31.47 2.03 43.57
N LYS A 332 32.06 1.92 44.78
CA LYS A 332 33.39 2.40 45.21
C LYS A 332 33.92 3.68 44.52
N HIS A 333 34.43 3.57 43.28
CA HIS A 333 35.02 4.68 42.52
C HIS A 333 34.05 5.41 41.57
N VAL A 334 32.85 4.87 41.32
CA VAL A 334 31.86 5.39 40.36
C VAL A 334 30.58 5.80 41.09
N LYS A 335 30.33 7.12 41.15
CA LYS A 335 29.09 7.71 41.67
C LYS A 335 28.01 7.75 40.59
N GLY A 336 26.85 7.19 40.90
CA GLY A 336 25.67 7.26 40.04
C GLY A 336 25.71 6.29 38.86
N SER A 337 26.25 5.08 39.08
CA SER A 337 26.09 3.99 38.13
C SER A 337 24.62 3.58 38.07
N LEU A 338 24.16 3.21 36.89
CA LEU A 338 22.82 2.68 36.66
C LEU A 338 22.88 1.16 36.73
N VAL A 339 22.10 0.56 37.61
CA VAL A 339 21.95 -0.89 37.69
C VAL A 339 20.62 -1.25 37.03
N LEU A 340 20.70 -2.14 36.04
CA LEU A 340 19.59 -2.58 35.21
C LEU A 340 19.39 -4.08 35.42
N LEU A 341 18.17 -4.51 35.69
CA LEU A 341 17.80 -5.92 35.79
C LEU A 341 16.73 -6.26 34.74
N SER A 342 16.97 -7.26 33.90
CA SER A 342 15.97 -7.80 32.96
C SER A 342 15.06 -8.82 33.64
N GLU A 343 13.92 -9.11 33.00
CA GLU A 343 13.01 -10.18 33.40
C GLU A 343 13.70 -11.56 33.40
N GLU A 344 14.59 -11.78 32.44
CA GLU A 344 15.38 -13.00 32.24
C GLU A 344 16.64 -13.08 33.14
N GLY A 345 16.81 -12.14 34.08
CA GLY A 345 17.93 -12.18 35.04
C GLY A 345 19.28 -11.68 34.53
N ARG A 346 19.30 -10.90 33.44
CA ARG A 346 20.47 -10.12 33.01
C ARG A 346 20.61 -8.90 33.91
N LEU A 347 21.70 -8.83 34.67
CA LEU A 347 22.00 -7.73 35.57
C LEU A 347 23.22 -6.97 35.08
N GLU A 348 23.05 -5.68 34.78
CA GLU A 348 24.13 -4.83 34.26
C GLU A 348 24.29 -3.53 35.03
N CYS A 349 25.54 -3.18 35.34
CA CYS A 349 25.93 -1.85 35.78
C CYS A 349 26.45 -1.06 34.58
N CYS A 350 25.80 0.07 34.33
CA CYS A 350 26.00 0.91 33.16
C CYS A 350 26.32 2.36 33.53
N TYR A 351 26.91 3.07 32.57
CA TYR A 351 27.02 4.52 32.55
C TYR A 351 26.53 5.09 31.20
N LEU A 352 26.26 6.38 31.15
CA LEU A 352 25.79 7.08 29.96
C LEU A 352 26.96 7.41 29.03
N GLY A 353 26.92 6.96 27.77
CA GLY A 353 27.94 7.28 26.79
C GLY A 353 27.79 8.71 26.26
N THR A 354 28.87 9.49 26.37
CA THR A 354 28.89 10.93 26.05
C THR A 354 29.74 11.28 24.83
N GLU A 355 30.43 10.32 24.22
CA GLU A 355 31.34 10.59 23.11
C GLU A 355 30.60 10.66 21.76
N PRO A 356 30.45 11.86 21.17
CA PRO A 356 29.87 12.01 19.83
C PRO A 356 30.73 11.27 18.81
N SER A 357 30.11 10.43 17.99
CA SER A 357 30.75 9.97 16.77
C SER A 357 30.80 11.13 15.78
N LEU A 358 31.99 11.54 15.38
CA LEU A 358 32.14 12.11 14.05
C LEU A 358 31.77 10.97 13.08
N PHE A 359 30.79 11.19 12.20
CA PHE A 359 30.52 10.27 11.09
C PHE A 359 31.72 10.29 10.13
N VAL A 360 32.80 9.65 10.55
CA VAL A 360 33.89 9.26 9.67
C VAL A 360 33.49 7.88 9.21
N ALA A 361 33.20 7.73 7.92
CA ALA A 361 33.07 6.40 7.33
C ALA A 361 34.28 5.60 7.83
N PRO A 362 34.10 4.40 8.41
CA PRO A 362 35.23 3.54 8.73
C PRO A 362 36.14 3.57 7.50
N PRO A 363 37.46 3.80 7.64
CA PRO A 363 38.33 3.73 6.48
C PRO A 363 37.97 2.41 5.81
N LEU A 364 37.45 2.49 4.58
CA LEU A 364 37.10 1.32 3.81
C LEU A 364 38.35 0.46 3.92
N ALA A 365 38.28 -0.67 4.61
CA ALA A 365 39.16 -1.75 4.23
C ALA A 365 38.82 -1.89 2.76
N GLU A 366 39.70 -1.41 1.88
CA GLU A 366 39.59 -1.61 0.46
C GLU A 366 39.52 -3.13 0.33
N ARG A 367 38.30 -3.68 0.30
CA ARG A 367 38.05 -4.87 -0.48
C ARG A 367 38.47 -4.39 -1.85
N GLU A 368 39.68 -4.80 -2.26
CA GLU A 368 40.18 -4.60 -3.61
C GLU A 368 39.02 -5.01 -4.53
N LEU A 369 38.32 -3.99 -5.06
CA LEU A 369 37.29 -4.21 -6.05
C LEU A 369 38.03 -4.76 -7.25
N ASP A 370 37.69 -5.97 -7.63
CA ASP A 370 38.34 -6.68 -8.74
C ASP A 370 38.02 -5.95 -10.05
N LEU A 371 38.83 -4.95 -10.38
CA LEU A 371 38.58 -4.00 -11.48
C LEU A 371 38.45 -4.72 -12.82
N GLU A 372 39.11 -5.87 -12.98
CA GLU A 372 39.01 -6.71 -14.17
C GLU A 372 37.60 -7.28 -14.33
N LYS A 373 36.99 -7.81 -13.26
CA LYS A 373 35.60 -8.32 -13.31
C LYS A 373 34.60 -7.21 -13.63
N VAL A 374 34.81 -6.02 -13.08
CA VAL A 374 33.94 -4.85 -13.34
C VAL A 374 34.10 -4.34 -14.78
N GLU A 375 35.32 -4.34 -15.33
CA GLU A 375 35.56 -3.97 -16.73
C GLU A 375 34.98 -4.99 -17.70
N ASP A 376 35.08 -6.28 -17.39
CA ASP A 376 34.49 -7.34 -18.21
C ASP A 376 32.96 -7.30 -18.17
N GLU A 377 32.35 -7.10 -16.99
CA GLU A 377 30.90 -6.91 -16.87
C GLU A 377 30.45 -5.65 -17.64
N LEU A 378 31.16 -4.53 -17.52
CA LEU A 378 30.86 -3.30 -18.28
C LEU A 378 30.99 -3.50 -19.79
N LYS A 379 31.96 -4.29 -20.28
CA LYS A 379 32.07 -4.62 -21.70
C LYS A 379 30.87 -5.44 -22.15
N THR A 380 30.50 -6.50 -21.42
CA THR A 380 29.34 -7.32 -21.76
C THR A 380 28.03 -6.53 -21.76
N LEU A 381 27.85 -5.59 -20.80
CA LEU A 381 26.69 -4.71 -20.75
C LEU A 381 26.68 -3.71 -21.91
N ASN A 382 27.82 -3.10 -22.24
CA ASN A 382 27.91 -2.18 -23.38
C ASN A 382 27.70 -2.89 -24.73
N GLU A 383 28.14 -4.15 -24.84
CA GLU A 383 27.84 -4.99 -26.01
C GLU A 383 26.34 -5.25 -26.11
N ARG A 384 25.67 -5.65 -25.01
CA ARG A 384 24.20 -5.81 -24.99
C ARG A 384 23.45 -4.52 -25.35
N ILE A 385 23.90 -3.36 -24.85
CA ILE A 385 23.31 -2.06 -25.18
C ILE A 385 23.50 -1.73 -26.66
N ARG A 386 24.69 -1.98 -27.24
CA ARG A 386 24.91 -1.76 -28.68
C ARG A 386 24.08 -2.72 -29.53
N GLU A 387 23.94 -3.96 -29.10
CA GLU A 387 23.09 -4.95 -29.75
C GLU A 387 21.61 -4.55 -29.71
N SER A 388 21.10 -4.01 -28.59
CA SER A 388 19.71 -3.53 -28.51
C SER A 388 19.44 -2.35 -29.44
N TYR A 389 20.34 -1.35 -29.49
CA TYR A 389 20.19 -0.20 -30.40
C TYR A 389 20.23 -0.57 -31.89
N GLY A 390 20.89 -1.69 -32.27
CA GLY A 390 21.00 -2.14 -33.66
C GLY A 390 19.99 -3.22 -34.10
N ASN A 391 19.48 -4.01 -33.16
CA ASN A 391 18.67 -5.20 -33.46
C ASN A 391 17.20 -5.14 -33.03
N ASP A 392 16.71 -4.09 -32.34
CA ASP A 392 15.28 -3.99 -31.98
C ASP A 392 14.37 -4.03 -33.23
N LEU A 393 14.80 -3.44 -34.36
CA LEU A 393 14.11 -3.54 -35.65
C LEU A 393 14.19 -4.92 -36.32
N LYS A 394 15.09 -5.80 -35.86
CA LYS A 394 15.30 -7.15 -36.43
C LYS A 394 14.74 -8.27 -35.55
N PHE A 395 14.76 -8.13 -34.22
CA PHE A 395 14.14 -9.09 -33.30
C PHE A 395 12.63 -8.90 -33.17
N ALA A 396 12.09 -7.68 -33.28
CA ALA A 396 10.64 -7.47 -33.44
C ALA A 396 10.09 -8.15 -34.72
N ASN A 397 10.97 -8.42 -35.69
CA ASN A 397 10.67 -9.10 -36.95
C ASN A 397 11.14 -10.57 -37.01
N GLN A 398 11.65 -11.15 -35.91
CA GLN A 398 11.87 -12.60 -35.85
C GLN A 398 10.53 -13.29 -35.62
N ASN A 399 10.16 -14.19 -36.54
CA ASN A 399 8.83 -14.80 -36.66
C ASN A 399 8.22 -15.21 -35.30
N PRO A 400 7.14 -14.56 -34.84
CA PRO A 400 6.42 -14.94 -33.62
C PRO A 400 5.89 -16.39 -33.67
N GLU A 401 5.76 -16.96 -34.87
CA GLU A 401 5.37 -18.35 -35.10
C GLU A 401 6.38 -19.39 -34.57
N LYS A 402 7.63 -19.00 -34.29
CA LYS A 402 8.66 -19.89 -33.71
C LYS A 402 8.61 -20.00 -32.18
N GLU A 403 7.88 -19.11 -31.51
CA GLU A 403 7.82 -19.10 -30.05
C GLU A 403 6.50 -19.70 -29.56
N ILE A 404 5.41 -19.35 -30.22
CA ILE A 404 4.06 -19.83 -29.90
C ILE A 404 3.26 -20.00 -31.19
N THR A 405 2.63 -21.16 -31.39
CA THR A 405 1.65 -21.33 -32.47
C THR A 405 0.24 -21.30 -31.91
N ILE A 406 -0.55 -20.32 -32.37
CA ILE A 406 -1.96 -20.13 -32.01
C ILE A 406 -2.83 -20.62 -33.16
N LYS A 407 -3.70 -21.62 -32.93
CA LYS A 407 -4.71 -22.08 -33.88
C LYS A 407 -6.09 -21.74 -33.34
N ILE A 408 -6.90 -21.07 -34.15
CA ILE A 408 -8.28 -20.72 -33.81
C ILE A 408 -9.19 -21.56 -34.71
N GLN A 409 -10.04 -22.36 -34.10
CA GLN A 409 -11.06 -23.16 -34.78
C GLN A 409 -12.43 -22.62 -34.39
N VAL A 410 -13.13 -22.03 -35.36
CA VAL A 410 -14.51 -21.55 -35.18
C VAL A 410 -15.46 -22.61 -35.73
N SER A 411 -16.36 -23.11 -34.89
CA SER A 411 -17.38 -24.07 -35.30
C SER A 411 -18.39 -23.44 -36.27
N LYS A 412 -18.76 -24.18 -37.31
CA LYS A 412 -19.83 -23.80 -38.25
C LYS A 412 -21.22 -24.14 -37.73
N ASP A 413 -21.30 -25.09 -36.79
CA ASP A 413 -22.55 -25.54 -36.19
C ASP A 413 -22.81 -24.76 -34.90
N LEU A 414 -24.01 -24.17 -34.82
CA LEU A 414 -24.44 -23.35 -33.70
C LEU A 414 -25.15 -24.21 -32.65
N VAL A 415 -24.90 -23.91 -31.37
CA VAL A 415 -25.43 -24.62 -30.20
C VAL A 415 -26.46 -23.72 -29.52
N PRO A 416 -27.53 -24.22 -28.87
CA PRO A 416 -28.45 -23.37 -28.11
C PRO A 416 -27.72 -22.66 -26.96
N CYS A 417 -28.00 -21.37 -26.76
CA CYS A 417 -27.36 -20.57 -25.72
C CYS A 417 -27.85 -20.98 -24.31
N VAL A 418 -26.91 -21.13 -23.38
CA VAL A 418 -27.18 -21.50 -21.97
C VAL A 418 -26.99 -20.28 -21.04
N TYR A 419 -26.47 -19.16 -21.56
CA TYR A 419 -26.10 -17.98 -20.78
C TYR A 419 -27.21 -16.90 -20.76
N GLU A 420 -27.25 -16.09 -19.69
CA GLU A 420 -28.22 -14.99 -19.56
C GLU A 420 -27.94 -13.85 -20.54
N THR A 421 -28.97 -13.41 -21.26
CA THR A 421 -28.92 -12.32 -22.25
C THR A 421 -29.98 -11.26 -21.95
N ASN A 422 -29.72 -10.01 -22.33
CA ASN A 422 -30.66 -8.89 -22.17
C ASN A 422 -31.77 -8.84 -23.26
N LEU A 423 -32.03 -9.96 -23.93
CA LEU A 423 -32.95 -10.08 -25.07
C LEU A 423 -34.38 -10.38 -24.61
N LYS A 424 -35.38 -9.82 -25.33
CA LYS A 424 -36.80 -9.85 -24.90
C LYS A 424 -37.50 -11.20 -25.06
N ASP A 425 -36.89 -12.19 -25.73
CA ASP A 425 -37.36 -13.57 -25.84
C ASP A 425 -36.17 -14.52 -26.13
N PRO A 426 -35.67 -15.30 -25.14
CA PRO A 426 -34.42 -16.07 -25.27
C PRO A 426 -34.57 -17.46 -25.92
N LYS A 427 -35.75 -17.84 -26.41
CA LYS A 427 -36.09 -19.25 -26.70
C LYS A 427 -35.36 -19.87 -27.91
N ASP A 428 -34.79 -19.06 -28.80
CA ASP A 428 -34.10 -19.52 -30.01
C ASP A 428 -32.65 -19.01 -30.10
N LEU A 429 -32.04 -18.60 -28.97
CA LEU A 429 -30.68 -18.06 -29.00
C LEU A 429 -29.66 -19.13 -29.36
N GLN A 430 -28.81 -18.81 -30.33
CA GLN A 430 -27.72 -19.66 -30.79
C GLN A 430 -26.38 -19.07 -30.33
N MET A 431 -25.45 -19.95 -29.94
CA MET A 431 -24.07 -19.64 -29.56
C MET A 431 -23.11 -20.36 -30.53
N CYS A 432 -21.98 -19.72 -30.81
CA CYS A 432 -20.92 -20.28 -31.63
C CYS A 432 -19.74 -20.71 -30.74
N PRO A 433 -19.39 -22.02 -30.70
CA PRO A 433 -18.18 -22.46 -30.02
C PRO A 433 -16.92 -22.10 -30.80
N ILE A 434 -15.95 -21.54 -30.09
CA ILE A 434 -14.63 -21.18 -30.57
C ILE A 434 -13.62 -21.96 -29.73
N LYS A 435 -12.78 -22.75 -30.39
CA LYS A 435 -11.67 -23.46 -29.76
C LYS A 435 -10.36 -22.79 -30.13
N VAL A 436 -9.63 -22.30 -29.13
CA VAL A 436 -8.31 -21.69 -29.27
C VAL A 436 -7.28 -22.68 -28.75
N GLU A 437 -6.44 -23.21 -29.64
CA GLU A 437 -5.33 -24.10 -29.29
C GLU A 437 -4.03 -23.28 -29.29
N VAL A 438 -3.38 -23.18 -28.14
CA VAL A 438 -2.11 -22.49 -27.96
C VAL A 438 -1.02 -23.51 -27.67
N THR A 439 -0.03 -23.58 -28.56
CA THR A 439 1.14 -24.48 -28.43
C THR A 439 2.37 -23.66 -28.06
N PRO A 440 2.85 -23.71 -26.81
CA PRO A 440 4.12 -23.10 -26.46
C PRO A 440 5.28 -23.92 -27.07
N GLN A 441 6.19 -23.27 -27.80
CA GLN A 441 7.42 -23.90 -28.31
C GLN A 441 8.64 -23.62 -27.39
N MET A 442 8.42 -22.81 -26.35
CA MET A 442 9.40 -22.42 -25.33
C MET A 442 8.73 -22.42 -23.96
N ALA A 443 9.53 -22.51 -22.89
CA ALA A 443 9.03 -22.43 -21.52
C ALA A 443 8.65 -21.00 -21.16
N PHE A 444 7.43 -20.82 -20.66
CA PHE A 444 6.89 -19.55 -20.16
C PHE A 444 6.41 -19.73 -18.72
N ASP A 445 6.45 -18.67 -17.92
CA ASP A 445 6.01 -18.71 -16.52
C ASP A 445 4.50 -18.47 -16.44
N GLU A 446 3.99 -17.54 -17.24
CA GLU A 446 2.57 -17.17 -17.25
C GLU A 446 2.08 -16.97 -18.68
N ILE A 447 0.95 -17.58 -19.03
CA ILE A 447 0.24 -17.35 -20.30
C ILE A 447 -1.20 -17.00 -19.98
N GLN A 448 -1.65 -15.86 -20.50
CA GLN A 448 -3.03 -15.41 -20.44
C GLN A 448 -3.59 -15.37 -21.86
N ILE A 449 -4.69 -16.08 -22.09
CA ILE A 449 -5.44 -16.07 -23.34
C ILE A 449 -6.65 -15.18 -23.11
N SER A 450 -6.81 -14.15 -23.93
CA SER A 450 -7.97 -13.26 -23.91
C SER A 450 -8.65 -13.23 -25.27
N VAL A 451 -9.97 -13.36 -25.29
CA VAL A 451 -10.78 -13.39 -26.51
C VAL A 451 -11.82 -12.29 -26.44
N SER A 452 -11.77 -11.38 -27.42
CA SER A 452 -12.62 -10.18 -27.48
C SER A 452 -13.34 -10.08 -28.82
N ALA A 453 -14.55 -9.52 -28.79
CA ALA A 453 -15.36 -9.21 -29.96
C ALA A 453 -16.02 -7.83 -29.81
N SER A 454 -16.47 -7.25 -30.92
CA SER A 454 -17.21 -5.99 -30.90
C SER A 454 -18.60 -6.18 -30.26
N LYS A 455 -19.00 -5.22 -29.40
CA LYS A 455 -20.38 -5.16 -28.88
C LYS A 455 -21.35 -5.10 -30.08
N PRO A 456 -22.48 -5.83 -30.08
CA PRO A 456 -23.17 -6.50 -28.96
C PRO A 456 -22.81 -7.98 -28.75
N ILE A 457 -21.80 -8.53 -29.44
CA ILE A 457 -21.38 -9.92 -29.24
C ILE A 457 -20.62 -10.03 -27.93
N LYS A 458 -21.04 -10.96 -27.08
CA LYS A 458 -20.34 -11.29 -25.84
C LYS A 458 -19.73 -12.68 -25.95
N ILE A 459 -18.53 -12.82 -25.39
CA ILE A 459 -17.80 -14.07 -25.32
C ILE A 459 -17.75 -14.52 -23.87
N THR A 460 -18.07 -15.78 -23.61
CA THR A 460 -17.93 -16.38 -22.28
C THR A 460 -17.43 -17.82 -22.38
N PRO A 461 -16.41 -18.20 -21.58
CA PRO A 461 -15.46 -17.33 -20.87
C PRO A 461 -14.63 -16.46 -21.85
N ASP A 462 -14.23 -15.27 -21.43
CA ASP A 462 -13.44 -14.29 -22.22
C ASP A 462 -11.94 -14.34 -21.92
N ILE A 463 -11.54 -14.84 -20.74
CA ILE A 463 -10.15 -14.94 -20.30
C ILE A 463 -9.86 -16.33 -19.73
N ASP A 464 -8.68 -16.86 -20.04
CA ASP A 464 -8.11 -18.05 -19.42
C ASP A 464 -6.65 -17.77 -19.01
N PHE A 465 -6.23 -18.36 -17.90
CA PHE A 465 -4.91 -18.08 -17.30
C PHE A 465 -4.22 -19.36 -16.87
N HIS A 466 -2.98 -19.54 -17.33
CA HIS A 466 -2.16 -20.72 -17.12
C HIS A 466 -0.79 -20.36 -16.56
N LEU A 467 -0.38 -21.11 -15.53
CA LEU A 467 0.95 -21.01 -14.91
C LEU A 467 1.82 -22.17 -15.35
N HIS A 468 3.06 -21.89 -15.74
CA HIS A 468 4.08 -22.84 -16.18
C HIS A 468 3.62 -23.87 -17.22
N PRO A 469 3.13 -23.43 -18.39
CA PRO A 469 2.62 -24.37 -19.37
C PRO A 469 3.71 -25.03 -20.22
N GLU A 470 3.73 -26.36 -20.18
CA GLU A 470 4.61 -27.20 -21.01
C GLU A 470 3.85 -27.86 -22.18
N ASP A 471 2.54 -28.02 -22.04
CA ASP A 471 1.66 -28.71 -22.99
C ASP A 471 0.83 -27.74 -23.85
N THR A 472 0.24 -28.29 -24.92
CA THR A 472 -0.86 -27.67 -25.66
C THR A 472 -2.01 -27.27 -24.76
N MET A 473 -2.36 -26.00 -24.77
CA MET A 473 -3.57 -25.50 -24.11
C MET A 473 -4.73 -25.45 -25.09
N ASP A 474 -5.87 -25.96 -24.64
CA ASP A 474 -7.13 -25.84 -25.35
C ASP A 474 -8.05 -24.94 -24.52
N PHE A 475 -8.40 -23.78 -25.07
CA PHE A 475 -9.38 -22.87 -24.50
C PHE A 475 -10.66 -22.89 -25.33
N GLU A 476 -11.78 -23.26 -24.72
CA GLU A 476 -13.10 -23.27 -25.35
C GLU A 476 -13.92 -22.07 -24.86
N CYS A 477 -14.33 -21.21 -25.78
CA CYS A 477 -15.18 -20.06 -25.51
C CYS A 477 -16.41 -20.02 -26.43
N PHE A 478 -17.48 -19.37 -25.98
CA PHE A 478 -18.73 -19.29 -26.72
C PHE A 478 -19.07 -17.83 -27.03
N ALA A 479 -19.30 -17.53 -28.30
CA ALA A 479 -19.78 -16.22 -28.75
C ALA A 479 -21.30 -16.24 -28.95
N PHE A 480 -22.01 -15.26 -28.38
CA PHE A 480 -23.45 -15.10 -28.52
C PHE A 480 -23.85 -13.62 -28.50
N LEU A 481 -25.07 -13.34 -28.96
CA LEU A 481 -25.64 -12.00 -28.97
C LEU A 481 -26.17 -11.63 -27.57
N TYR A 482 -25.64 -10.59 -26.94
CA TYR A 482 -26.05 -10.19 -25.59
C TYR A 482 -27.20 -9.17 -25.58
N GLU A 483 -27.21 -8.25 -26.56
CA GLU A 483 -28.18 -7.17 -26.70
C GLU A 483 -28.76 -7.08 -28.11
N ASP A 484 -29.98 -6.57 -28.23
CA ASP A 484 -30.69 -6.41 -29.51
C ASP A 484 -30.23 -5.13 -30.22
N LEU A 485 -29.03 -5.18 -30.79
CA LEU A 485 -28.40 -4.07 -31.51
C LEU A 485 -27.80 -4.59 -32.83
N GLU A 486 -27.56 -3.67 -33.78
CA GLU A 486 -26.80 -4.01 -34.99
C GLU A 486 -25.37 -4.43 -34.62
N VAL A 487 -24.71 -5.23 -35.46
CA VAL A 487 -23.36 -5.70 -35.18
C VAL A 487 -22.36 -4.96 -36.08
N PRO A 488 -21.28 -4.39 -35.55
CA PRO A 488 -20.26 -3.69 -36.34
C PRO A 488 -19.36 -4.64 -37.13
N SER A 489 -18.81 -5.67 -36.46
CA SER A 489 -17.94 -6.67 -37.07
C SER A 489 -18.15 -8.05 -36.47
N LEU A 490 -18.03 -9.07 -37.31
CA LEU A 490 -18.03 -10.49 -36.92
C LEU A 490 -16.62 -11.03 -36.61
N THR A 491 -15.61 -10.16 -36.57
CA THR A 491 -14.25 -10.54 -36.22
C THR A 491 -14.09 -10.72 -34.71
N VAL A 492 -13.42 -11.81 -34.34
CA VAL A 492 -13.01 -12.13 -32.97
C VAL A 492 -11.51 -12.02 -32.89
N ASN A 493 -11.01 -11.26 -31.92
CA ASN A 493 -9.59 -11.05 -31.67
C ASN A 493 -9.16 -11.86 -30.46
N VAL A 494 -8.19 -12.75 -30.67
CA VAL A 494 -7.52 -13.54 -29.64
C VAL A 494 -6.16 -12.89 -29.36
N SER A 495 -5.98 -12.42 -28.13
CA SER A 495 -4.75 -11.83 -27.64
C SER A 495 -4.15 -12.73 -26.56
N VAL A 496 -2.97 -13.28 -26.83
CA VAL A 496 -2.21 -14.13 -25.91
C VAL A 496 -1.06 -13.31 -25.33
N THR A 497 -1.12 -13.01 -24.04
CA THR A 497 -0.07 -12.31 -23.30
C THR A 497 0.75 -13.29 -22.48
N VAL A 498 2.07 -13.19 -22.59
CA VAL A 498 2.98 -14.20 -22.08
C VAL A 498 4.14 -13.56 -21.34
N ILE A 499 4.47 -14.12 -20.18
CA ILE A 499 5.66 -13.75 -19.40
C ILE A 499 6.66 -14.89 -19.49
N SER A 500 7.82 -14.59 -20.07
CA SER A 500 8.95 -15.53 -20.11
C SER A 500 9.58 -15.72 -18.72
N SER A 501 10.34 -16.80 -18.55
CA SER A 501 11.14 -17.06 -17.33
C SER A 501 12.19 -16.00 -17.01
N LEU A 502 12.41 -15.06 -17.94
CA LEU A 502 13.26 -13.88 -17.77
C LEU A 502 12.48 -12.63 -17.32
N GLY A 503 11.17 -12.75 -17.08
CA GLY A 503 10.27 -11.65 -16.69
C GLY A 503 9.89 -10.71 -17.84
N ILE A 504 10.18 -11.06 -19.09
CA ILE A 504 9.83 -10.23 -20.26
C ILE A 504 8.41 -10.58 -20.71
N ALA A 505 7.53 -9.57 -20.71
CA ALA A 505 6.15 -9.67 -21.21
C ALA A 505 6.08 -9.48 -22.72
N ARG A 506 5.34 -10.35 -23.42
CA ARG A 506 5.05 -10.29 -24.86
C ARG A 506 3.57 -10.49 -25.13
N SER A 507 3.06 -9.95 -26.24
CA SER A 507 1.68 -10.13 -26.67
C SER A 507 1.60 -10.61 -28.13
N PHE A 508 0.73 -11.59 -28.38
CA PHE A 508 0.48 -12.16 -29.70
C PHE A 508 -1.01 -12.01 -30.04
N ASN A 509 -1.33 -11.37 -31.16
CA ASN A 509 -2.71 -11.11 -31.58
C ASN A 509 -3.04 -11.92 -32.84
N LYS A 510 -4.19 -12.60 -32.85
CA LYS A 510 -4.71 -13.32 -34.02
C LYS A 510 -6.21 -13.14 -34.11
N SER A 511 -6.72 -12.92 -35.32
CA SER A 511 -8.16 -12.73 -35.56
C SER A 511 -8.78 -13.92 -36.29
N ALA A 512 -10.06 -14.17 -36.03
CA ALA A 512 -10.89 -15.14 -36.72
C ALA A 512 -12.27 -14.55 -37.01
N MET A 513 -13.00 -15.12 -37.98
CA MET A 513 -14.30 -14.62 -38.39
C MET A 513 -15.41 -15.57 -37.91
N LEU A 514 -16.46 -15.03 -37.29
CA LEU A 514 -17.62 -15.78 -36.84
C LEU A 514 -18.60 -16.10 -38.00
N PRO A 515 -19.40 -17.18 -37.88
CA PRO A 515 -20.42 -17.52 -38.86
C PRO A 515 -21.54 -16.46 -38.87
N ILE A 516 -21.94 -16.02 -40.06
CA ILE A 516 -23.00 -15.02 -40.24
C ILE A 516 -24.39 -15.54 -39.76
N LYS A 517 -24.57 -16.86 -39.71
CA LYS A 517 -25.76 -17.53 -39.14
C LYS A 517 -26.00 -17.20 -37.66
N LEU A 518 -25.00 -16.64 -36.94
CA LEU A 518 -25.20 -16.16 -35.57
C LEU A 518 -26.13 -14.93 -35.51
N ILE A 519 -26.17 -14.13 -36.58
CA ILE A 519 -26.85 -12.81 -36.60
C ILE A 519 -27.98 -12.75 -37.62
N ALA A 520 -27.84 -13.42 -38.77
CA ALA A 520 -28.76 -13.26 -39.90
C ALA A 520 -29.51 -14.54 -40.28
N GLU A 521 -30.78 -14.38 -40.66
CA GLU A 521 -31.65 -15.33 -41.33
C GLU A 521 -31.93 -14.92 -42.79
N SER A 522 -32.31 -15.89 -43.63
CA SER A 522 -32.75 -15.61 -45.00
C SER A 522 -34.13 -14.94 -45.03
N SER A 523 -34.28 -13.90 -45.84
CA SER A 523 -35.55 -13.20 -46.07
C SER A 523 -35.83 -12.95 -47.56
N THR A 524 -37.03 -12.45 -47.87
CA THR A 524 -37.40 -12.11 -49.25
C THR A 524 -36.71 -10.84 -49.73
N PRO A 525 -36.06 -10.83 -50.91
CA PRO A 525 -35.33 -9.67 -51.38
C PRO A 525 -36.23 -8.49 -51.75
N GLN A 526 -35.94 -7.34 -51.14
CA GLN A 526 -36.49 -6.03 -51.50
C GLN A 526 -35.91 -5.51 -52.82
N LYS A 527 -36.77 -4.91 -53.67
CA LYS A 527 -36.38 -4.42 -55.00
C LYS A 527 -35.74 -3.02 -54.99
N ASP A 528 -35.99 -2.21 -53.96
CA ASP A 528 -35.42 -0.87 -53.81
C ASP A 528 -35.01 -0.60 -52.36
N GLY A 529 -33.70 -0.42 -52.13
CA GLY A 529 -33.15 0.13 -50.89
C GLY A 529 -32.65 1.57 -51.07
N ASN A 530 -32.65 2.36 -50.00
CA ASN A 530 -32.20 3.76 -50.01
C ASN A 530 -30.69 3.86 -50.27
N HIS A 531 -29.91 3.01 -49.62
CA HIS A 531 -28.45 3.00 -49.69
C HIS A 531 -28.01 1.83 -50.55
N LYS A 532 -27.17 2.11 -51.57
CA LYS A 532 -26.74 1.11 -52.57
C LYS A 532 -25.22 1.20 -52.74
N ILE A 533 -24.51 0.12 -52.40
CA ILE A 533 -23.06 0.00 -52.55
C ILE A 533 -22.78 -1.06 -53.62
N THR A 534 -21.87 -0.78 -54.55
CA THR A 534 -21.47 -1.70 -55.61
C THR A 534 -19.99 -2.05 -55.50
N LEU A 535 -19.68 -3.33 -55.34
CA LEU A 535 -18.33 -3.88 -55.34
C LEU A 535 -18.04 -4.47 -56.72
N SER A 536 -16.88 -4.14 -57.30
CA SER A 536 -16.39 -4.75 -58.54
C SER A 536 -15.31 -5.78 -58.23
N VAL A 537 -15.28 -6.86 -59.01
CA VAL A 537 -14.31 -7.94 -58.83
C VAL A 537 -13.50 -8.09 -60.11
N THR A 538 -12.17 -8.24 -60.00
CA THR A 538 -11.27 -8.35 -61.15
C THR A 538 -11.46 -9.67 -61.93
N GLN A 539 -12.09 -10.65 -61.30
CA GLN A 539 -12.33 -12.00 -61.83
C GLN A 539 -13.84 -12.31 -61.91
N ASN A 540 -14.19 -13.45 -62.55
CA ASN A 540 -15.58 -13.86 -62.75
C ASN A 540 -16.38 -13.91 -61.43
N VAL A 541 -17.63 -13.48 -61.51
CA VAL A 541 -18.54 -13.43 -60.36
C VAL A 541 -18.88 -14.84 -59.86
N VAL A 542 -18.71 -15.05 -58.56
CA VAL A 542 -19.08 -16.29 -57.87
C VAL A 542 -20.59 -16.28 -57.54
N PRO A 543 -21.35 -17.35 -57.85
CA PRO A 543 -22.76 -17.45 -57.46
C PRO A 543 -22.97 -17.30 -55.95
N LEU A 544 -24.03 -16.59 -55.55
CA LEU A 544 -24.30 -16.30 -54.14
C LEU A 544 -24.57 -17.56 -53.30
N LEU A 545 -25.13 -18.63 -53.89
CA LEU A 545 -25.31 -19.91 -53.20
C LEU A 545 -23.98 -20.59 -52.87
N THR A 546 -22.93 -20.37 -53.67
CA THR A 546 -21.60 -20.90 -53.40
C THR A 546 -20.89 -20.07 -52.32
N LEU A 547 -21.14 -18.76 -52.29
CA LEU A 547 -20.62 -17.88 -51.24
C LEU A 547 -21.35 -18.06 -49.90
N PHE A 548 -22.65 -18.37 -49.93
CA PHE A 548 -23.50 -18.52 -48.75
C PHE A 548 -24.25 -19.86 -48.77
N PRO A 549 -23.54 -21.00 -48.63
CA PRO A 549 -24.15 -22.33 -48.67
C PRO A 549 -25.15 -22.56 -47.53
N GLU A 550 -24.95 -21.87 -46.40
CA GLU A 550 -25.77 -21.94 -45.18
C GLU A 550 -27.22 -21.45 -45.37
N PHE A 551 -27.51 -20.67 -46.42
CA PHE A 551 -28.84 -20.08 -46.69
C PHE A 551 -29.48 -20.63 -47.99
N GLY A 552 -28.93 -21.72 -48.52
CA GLY A 552 -29.29 -22.26 -49.84
C GLY A 552 -30.67 -22.90 -49.94
N GLU A 553 -31.26 -23.38 -48.83
CA GLU A 553 -32.51 -24.15 -48.87
C GLU A 553 -33.78 -23.29 -49.04
N GLU A 554 -33.73 -22.00 -48.70
CA GLU A 554 -34.91 -21.11 -48.69
C GLU A 554 -35.02 -20.17 -49.91
N THR A 555 -33.97 -20.05 -50.72
CA THR A 555 -33.89 -19.05 -51.80
C THR A 555 -34.23 -19.62 -53.19
N LYS A 556 -35.44 -19.34 -53.68
CA LYS A 556 -35.93 -19.79 -55.01
C LYS A 556 -35.25 -19.11 -56.22
N THR A 557 -34.34 -18.15 -56.01
CA THR A 557 -33.68 -17.38 -57.08
C THR A 557 -32.16 -17.32 -56.89
N SER A 558 -31.40 -17.86 -57.86
CA SER A 558 -29.92 -17.93 -57.83
C SER A 558 -29.18 -16.58 -57.82
N ASN A 559 -29.87 -15.46 -58.08
CA ASN A 559 -29.24 -14.16 -58.37
C ASN A 559 -29.46 -13.09 -57.29
N ALA A 560 -30.24 -13.39 -56.24
CA ALA A 560 -30.54 -12.45 -55.17
C ALA A 560 -30.74 -13.19 -53.85
N ILE A 561 -30.06 -12.73 -52.79
CA ILE A 561 -30.23 -13.21 -51.41
C ILE A 561 -30.54 -11.99 -50.54
N ALA A 562 -31.43 -12.13 -49.56
CA ALA A 562 -31.62 -11.10 -48.55
C ALA A 562 -31.42 -11.66 -47.14
N PHE A 563 -30.80 -10.86 -46.30
CA PHE A 563 -30.44 -11.16 -44.92
C PHE A 563 -31.29 -10.30 -44.00
N LYS A 564 -31.94 -10.90 -43.01
CA LYS A 564 -32.64 -10.21 -41.92
C LYS A 564 -31.97 -10.59 -40.60
N ASN A 565 -31.78 -9.64 -39.68
CA ASN A 565 -31.33 -9.98 -38.33
C ASN A 565 -32.40 -10.82 -37.60
N PHE A 566 -31.97 -11.77 -36.76
CA PHE A 566 -32.87 -12.64 -35.97
C PHE A 566 -33.84 -11.84 -35.09
N TYR A 567 -33.34 -10.76 -34.52
CA TYR A 567 -34.10 -9.82 -33.70
C TYR A 567 -34.29 -8.54 -34.52
N ASP A 568 -35.45 -7.89 -34.41
CA ASP A 568 -35.95 -6.82 -35.31
C ASP A 568 -35.12 -5.50 -35.23
N SER A 569 -33.89 -5.54 -34.72
CA SER A 569 -32.95 -4.42 -34.53
C SER A 569 -32.23 -3.93 -35.78
N GLY A 570 -32.53 -4.48 -36.96
CA GLY A 570 -31.88 -4.08 -38.20
C GLY A 570 -32.83 -4.13 -39.39
N GLN A 571 -32.42 -3.47 -40.47
CA GLN A 571 -33.16 -3.49 -41.73
C GLN A 571 -32.69 -4.65 -42.62
N PRO A 572 -33.59 -5.26 -43.41
CA PRO A 572 -33.21 -6.36 -44.29
C PRO A 572 -32.27 -5.87 -45.39
N VAL A 573 -31.15 -6.57 -45.56
CA VAL A 573 -30.12 -6.25 -46.55
C VAL A 573 -30.24 -7.20 -47.73
N THR A 574 -30.25 -6.66 -48.94
CA THR A 574 -30.35 -7.44 -50.18
C THR A 574 -29.04 -7.41 -50.95
N VAL A 575 -28.56 -8.58 -51.36
CA VAL A 575 -27.39 -8.75 -52.22
C VAL A 575 -27.85 -9.21 -53.59
N LEU A 576 -27.55 -8.40 -54.60
CA LEU A 576 -27.92 -8.62 -56.00
C LEU A 576 -26.67 -8.90 -56.83
N LEU A 577 -26.72 -9.98 -57.60
CA LEU A 577 -25.77 -10.28 -58.65
C LEU A 577 -26.20 -9.59 -59.95
N ALA A 578 -25.32 -8.78 -60.54
CA ALA A 578 -25.57 -8.24 -61.86
C ALA A 578 -25.39 -9.33 -62.93
N LYS A 579 -26.40 -9.56 -63.77
CA LYS A 579 -26.39 -10.62 -64.80
C LYS A 579 -25.43 -10.34 -65.97
N SER A 580 -24.94 -9.11 -66.10
CA SER A 580 -24.18 -8.63 -67.25
C SER A 580 -22.91 -7.86 -66.88
N SER A 581 -22.56 -7.77 -65.59
CA SER A 581 -21.37 -7.08 -65.12
C SER A 581 -20.77 -7.81 -63.91
N ASP A 582 -19.45 -7.76 -63.78
CA ASP A 582 -18.73 -8.44 -62.72
C ASP A 582 -18.80 -7.70 -61.37
N ARG A 583 -20.03 -7.42 -60.91
CA ARG A 583 -20.31 -6.54 -59.77
C ARG A 583 -21.35 -7.12 -58.82
N TYR A 584 -21.07 -7.02 -57.52
CA TYR A 584 -22.02 -7.28 -56.43
C TYR A 584 -22.66 -5.97 -56.01
N ARG A 585 -24.00 -5.91 -56.00
CA ARG A 585 -24.74 -4.73 -55.54
C ARG A 585 -25.46 -5.06 -54.25
N ILE A 586 -25.15 -4.33 -53.19
CA ILE A 586 -25.70 -4.55 -51.86
C ILE A 586 -26.57 -3.34 -51.51
N GLN A 587 -27.79 -3.59 -51.04
CA GLN A 587 -28.77 -2.54 -50.77
C GLN A 587 -29.47 -2.76 -49.42
N SER A 588 -29.72 -1.67 -48.71
CA SER A 588 -30.50 -1.66 -47.47
C SER A 588 -31.21 -0.31 -47.32
N SER A 589 -32.20 -0.24 -46.43
CA SER A 589 -32.79 1.03 -45.99
C SER A 589 -31.95 1.75 -44.94
N SER A 590 -31.02 1.05 -44.26
CA SER A 590 -30.03 1.61 -43.32
C SER A 590 -28.60 1.28 -43.77
N ILE A 591 -27.68 2.24 -43.65
CA ILE A 591 -26.26 2.07 -43.97
C ILE A 591 -25.52 1.22 -42.92
N ALA A 592 -25.92 1.29 -41.66
CA ALA A 592 -25.24 0.60 -40.56
C ALA A 592 -25.39 -0.94 -40.70
N SER A 593 -26.54 -1.43 -41.14
CA SER A 593 -26.76 -2.87 -41.41
C SER A 593 -25.92 -3.43 -42.58
N LEU A 594 -25.33 -2.57 -43.43
CA LEU A 594 -24.50 -3.01 -44.57
C LEU A 594 -23.11 -3.49 -44.16
N SER A 595 -22.60 -3.04 -43.01
CA SER A 595 -21.20 -3.22 -42.58
C SER A 595 -20.79 -4.70 -42.48
N CYS A 596 -21.51 -5.48 -41.65
CA CYS A 596 -21.23 -6.90 -41.44
C CYS A 596 -21.30 -7.74 -42.73
N ILE A 597 -22.27 -7.45 -43.61
CA ILE A 597 -22.46 -8.25 -44.83
C ILE A 597 -21.37 -7.95 -45.85
N ILE A 598 -20.96 -6.69 -45.96
CA ILE A 598 -19.84 -6.29 -46.83
C ILE A 598 -18.55 -6.95 -46.35
N GLU A 599 -18.26 -6.89 -45.05
CA GLU A 599 -17.10 -7.55 -44.43
C GLU A 599 -17.06 -9.06 -44.73
N GLN A 600 -18.20 -9.73 -44.61
CA GLN A 600 -18.34 -11.17 -44.89
C GLN A 600 -18.14 -11.50 -46.39
N ILE A 601 -18.68 -10.68 -47.29
CA ILE A 601 -18.49 -10.89 -48.73
C ILE A 601 -17.01 -10.75 -49.10
N ILE A 602 -16.32 -9.73 -48.57
CA ILE A 602 -14.88 -9.52 -48.81
C ILE A 602 -14.07 -10.71 -48.28
N PHE A 603 -14.34 -11.13 -47.04
CA PHE A 603 -13.64 -12.25 -46.43
C PHE A 603 -13.84 -13.56 -47.20
N ARG A 604 -15.07 -13.87 -47.60
CA ARG A 604 -15.39 -15.10 -48.34
C ARG A 604 -14.83 -15.10 -49.76
N LEU A 605 -14.86 -13.95 -50.45
CA LEU A 605 -14.26 -13.81 -51.78
C LEU A 605 -12.74 -13.99 -51.72
N ASN A 606 -12.06 -13.35 -50.77
CA ASN A 606 -10.62 -13.49 -50.58
C ASN A 606 -10.23 -14.94 -50.22
N ASN A 607 -11.03 -15.63 -49.41
CA ASN A 607 -10.80 -17.05 -49.11
C ASN A 607 -11.01 -17.97 -50.30
N HIS A 608 -12.02 -17.71 -51.14
CA HIS A 608 -12.29 -18.51 -52.34
C HIS A 608 -11.18 -18.37 -53.39
N TYR A 609 -10.61 -17.17 -53.53
CA TYR A 609 -9.57 -16.86 -54.50
C TYR A 609 -8.14 -16.88 -53.93
N ARG A 610 -7.94 -17.44 -52.74
CA ARG A 610 -6.63 -17.47 -52.05
C ARG A 610 -5.50 -18.14 -52.84
N ASN A 611 -5.83 -18.98 -53.82
CA ASN A 611 -4.88 -19.70 -54.68
C ASN A 611 -4.66 -19.02 -56.04
N VAL A 612 -5.30 -17.88 -56.30
CA VAL A 612 -5.16 -17.12 -57.56
C VAL A 612 -4.36 -15.85 -57.27
N ASP A 613 -3.19 -15.73 -57.89
CA ASP A 613 -2.39 -14.49 -57.84
C ASP A 613 -3.16 -13.34 -58.51
N GLU A 614 -3.10 -12.14 -57.92
CA GLU A 614 -3.71 -10.86 -58.40
C GLU A 614 -5.24 -10.66 -58.19
N PHE A 615 -5.90 -11.43 -57.33
CA PHE A 615 -7.31 -11.13 -56.98
C PHE A 615 -7.45 -9.86 -56.12
N LYS A 616 -8.24 -8.88 -56.58
CA LYS A 616 -8.65 -7.70 -55.81
C LYS A 616 -10.15 -7.48 -55.93
N VAL A 617 -10.79 -7.11 -54.83
CA VAL A 617 -12.11 -6.47 -54.84
C VAL A 617 -11.82 -4.97 -54.94
N VAL A 618 -12.53 -4.25 -55.82
CA VAL A 618 -12.34 -2.82 -56.05
C VAL A 618 -13.65 -2.06 -55.82
N TYR A 619 -13.55 -0.95 -55.10
CA TYR A 619 -14.63 -0.01 -54.86
C TYR A 619 -14.26 1.33 -55.51
N SER A 620 -15.05 1.75 -56.49
CA SER A 620 -14.73 2.89 -57.36
C SER A 620 -15.69 4.08 -57.21
N SER A 621 -16.61 4.05 -56.24
CA SER A 621 -17.54 5.15 -55.98
C SER A 621 -17.11 6.01 -54.80
N ALA A 622 -17.67 7.21 -54.69
CA ALA A 622 -17.42 8.09 -53.55
C ALA A 622 -17.84 7.44 -52.23
N LEU A 623 -17.13 7.76 -51.14
CA LEU A 623 -17.47 7.31 -49.79
C LEU A 623 -18.74 8.05 -49.30
N PRO A 624 -19.63 7.40 -48.53
CA PRO A 624 -20.89 7.98 -48.06
C PRO A 624 -20.67 9.00 -46.92
N SER A 625 -20.14 10.18 -47.22
CA SER A 625 -19.78 11.19 -46.21
C SER A 625 -20.97 11.83 -45.50
N THR A 626 -22.10 12.01 -46.18
CA THR A 626 -23.31 12.63 -45.62
C THR A 626 -23.97 11.78 -44.55
N GLU A 627 -23.94 10.46 -44.73
CA GLU A 627 -24.54 9.49 -43.82
C GLU A 627 -23.71 9.38 -42.54
N VAL A 628 -22.38 9.34 -42.67
CA VAL A 628 -21.45 9.30 -41.54
C VAL A 628 -21.64 10.50 -40.62
N VAL A 629 -21.76 11.70 -41.20
CA VAL A 629 -22.02 12.93 -40.43
C VAL A 629 -23.34 12.87 -39.67
N LEU A 630 -24.36 12.17 -40.18
CA LEU A 630 -25.64 12.01 -39.50
C LEU A 630 -25.50 11.16 -38.23
N TYR A 631 -24.85 10.00 -38.30
CA TYR A 631 -24.62 9.13 -37.14
C TYR A 631 -23.70 9.77 -36.10
N VAL A 632 -22.69 10.52 -36.55
CA VAL A 632 -21.83 11.32 -35.65
C VAL A 632 -22.65 12.37 -34.87
N LYS A 633 -23.62 13.03 -35.52
CA LYS A 633 -24.51 14.00 -34.84
C LYS A 633 -25.41 13.34 -33.81
N GLU A 634 -25.95 12.17 -34.14
CA GLU A 634 -26.80 11.40 -33.24
C GLU A 634 -26.04 10.92 -32.00
N HIS A 635 -24.82 10.42 -32.19
CA HIS A 635 -23.90 10.05 -31.12
C HIS A 635 -23.63 11.25 -30.18
N PHE A 636 -23.14 12.36 -30.73
CA PHE A 636 -22.81 13.54 -29.94
C PHE A 636 -24.02 14.10 -29.19
N SER A 637 -25.20 14.10 -29.82
CA SER A 637 -26.44 14.59 -29.19
C SER A 637 -26.85 13.71 -27.99
N SER A 638 -26.78 12.39 -28.16
CA SER A 638 -27.06 11.41 -27.09
C SER A 638 -26.07 11.55 -25.94
N ARG A 639 -24.79 11.76 -26.27
CA ARG A 639 -23.72 11.99 -25.29
C ARG A 639 -23.90 13.32 -24.53
N GLN A 640 -24.33 14.38 -25.21
CA GLN A 640 -24.65 15.66 -24.55
C GLN A 640 -25.85 15.52 -23.60
N GLU A 641 -26.83 14.67 -23.92
CA GLU A 641 -27.95 14.33 -23.03
C GLU A 641 -27.43 13.62 -21.76
N VAL A 642 -26.56 12.61 -21.90
CA VAL A 642 -25.94 11.89 -20.76
C VAL A 642 -25.15 12.85 -19.87
N SER A 643 -24.28 13.68 -20.45
CA SER A 643 -23.46 14.63 -19.66
C SER A 643 -24.31 15.66 -18.90
N LYS A 644 -25.44 16.11 -19.47
CA LYS A 644 -26.40 16.98 -18.76
C LYS A 644 -27.06 16.26 -17.58
N LEU A 645 -27.40 14.99 -17.73
CA LEU A 645 -28.00 14.19 -16.66
C LEU A 645 -26.98 13.87 -15.55
N GLU A 646 -25.73 13.56 -15.90
CA GLU A 646 -24.65 13.33 -14.94
C GLU A 646 -24.34 14.58 -14.10
N THR A 647 -24.25 15.74 -14.75
CA THR A 647 -24.04 17.02 -14.05
C THR A 647 -25.22 17.37 -13.14
N SER A 648 -26.46 17.09 -13.58
CA SER A 648 -27.65 17.25 -12.74
C SER A 648 -27.62 16.28 -11.54
N LEU A 649 -27.26 15.02 -11.75
CA LEU A 649 -27.11 14.01 -10.69
C LEU A 649 -26.02 14.41 -9.69
N GLN A 650 -24.90 14.96 -10.16
CA GLN A 650 -23.84 15.47 -9.30
C GLN A 650 -24.34 16.61 -8.41
N GLN A 651 -25.10 17.56 -8.97
CA GLN A 651 -25.70 18.65 -8.20
C GLN A 651 -26.70 18.14 -7.16
N LEU A 652 -27.59 17.22 -7.54
CA LEU A 652 -28.56 16.60 -6.62
C LEU A 652 -27.86 15.80 -5.52
N GLY A 653 -26.81 15.05 -5.85
CA GLY A 653 -25.98 14.33 -4.89
C GLY A 653 -25.31 15.26 -3.88
N GLN A 654 -24.76 16.39 -4.33
CA GLN A 654 -24.22 17.41 -3.44
C GLN A 654 -25.28 18.01 -2.52
N GLN A 655 -26.47 18.32 -3.05
CA GLN A 655 -27.60 18.82 -2.25
C GLN A 655 -27.99 17.80 -1.17
N PHE A 656 -28.11 16.53 -1.53
CA PHE A 656 -28.44 15.45 -0.60
C PHE A 656 -27.42 15.32 0.54
N ILE A 657 -26.11 15.37 0.21
CA ILE A 657 -25.03 15.34 1.22
C ILE A 657 -25.12 16.57 2.16
N ILE A 658 -25.42 17.76 1.63
CA ILE A 658 -25.57 18.97 2.45
C ILE A 658 -26.76 18.83 3.41
N ILE A 659 -27.89 18.30 2.94
CA ILE A 659 -29.07 18.03 3.77
C ILE A 659 -28.73 17.03 4.87
N GLN A 660 -28.06 15.92 4.55
CA GLN A 660 -27.61 14.93 5.52
C GLN A 660 -26.68 15.53 6.58
N LYS A 661 -25.65 16.30 6.17
CA LYS A 661 -24.74 16.99 7.10
C LYS A 661 -25.50 17.91 8.05
N ARG A 662 -26.51 18.62 7.54
CA ARG A 662 -27.36 19.51 8.36
C ARG A 662 -28.26 18.72 9.32
N LEU A 663 -28.83 17.60 8.89
CA LEU A 663 -29.59 16.69 9.75
C LEU A 663 -28.73 16.13 10.89
N ILE A 664 -27.53 15.63 10.59
CA ILE A 664 -26.58 15.10 11.59
C ILE A 664 -26.22 16.17 12.62
N SER A 665 -25.92 17.40 12.17
CA SER A 665 -25.63 18.52 13.07
C SER A 665 -26.80 18.82 14.01
N LYS A 666 -28.04 18.76 13.50
CA LYS A 666 -29.25 18.97 14.31
C LYS A 666 -29.54 17.81 15.26
N PHE A 667 -29.27 16.56 14.88
CA PHE A 667 -29.40 15.40 15.76
C PHE A 667 -28.40 15.39 16.92
N LYS A 668 -27.23 16.04 16.77
CA LYS A 668 -26.27 16.20 17.87
C LYS A 668 -26.73 17.17 18.96
N VAL A 669 -27.73 18.02 18.69
CA VAL A 669 -28.24 19.00 19.65
C VAL A 669 -29.27 18.35 20.57
N LYS A 670 -29.09 18.46 21.90
CA LYS A 670 -29.98 17.83 22.90
C LYS A 670 -31.46 18.25 22.80
N ASN A 671 -31.74 19.47 22.32
CA ASN A 671 -33.10 19.99 22.08
C ASN A 671 -33.26 20.41 20.60
N PRO A 672 -33.64 19.50 19.69
CA PRO A 672 -33.77 19.83 18.27
C PRO A 672 -35.03 20.65 17.96
N THR A 673 -34.90 21.61 17.03
CA THR A 673 -36.04 22.25 16.33
C THR A 673 -36.74 21.23 15.42
N PRO A 674 -38.04 21.40 15.08
CA PRO A 674 -38.77 20.42 14.27
C PRO A 674 -38.07 20.15 12.93
N LEU A 675 -37.82 18.87 12.65
CA LEU A 675 -37.03 18.38 11.51
C LEU A 675 -37.86 18.09 10.25
N THR A 676 -39.19 18.20 10.36
CA THR A 676 -40.15 17.79 9.33
C THR A 676 -39.85 18.40 7.95
N ASN A 677 -39.47 19.68 7.88
CA ASN A 677 -39.17 20.34 6.61
C ASN A 677 -37.89 19.77 5.94
N LEU A 678 -36.90 19.36 6.74
CA LEU A 678 -35.66 18.76 6.22
C LEU A 678 -35.90 17.31 5.78
N GLU A 679 -36.79 16.60 6.47
CA GLU A 679 -37.18 15.23 6.08
C GLU A 679 -37.97 15.21 4.77
N VAL A 680 -38.89 16.16 4.56
CA VAL A 680 -39.60 16.32 3.29
C VAL A 680 -38.62 16.64 2.17
N LEU A 681 -37.74 17.63 2.37
CA LEU A 681 -36.72 17.99 1.38
C LEU A 681 -35.77 16.82 1.05
N MET A 682 -35.42 16.00 2.04
CA MET A 682 -34.59 14.81 1.84
C MET A 682 -35.33 13.76 0.98
N LYS A 683 -36.63 13.55 1.20
CA LYS A 683 -37.44 12.62 0.39
C LYS A 683 -37.61 13.12 -1.04
N ASP A 684 -37.85 14.42 -1.22
CA ASP A 684 -38.03 15.01 -2.54
C ASP A 684 -36.73 14.91 -3.36
N THR A 685 -35.59 15.30 -2.77
CA THR A 685 -34.28 15.16 -3.42
C THR A 685 -33.93 13.71 -3.74
N TYR A 686 -34.29 12.75 -2.87
CA TYR A 686 -34.10 11.33 -3.15
C TYR A 686 -34.93 10.85 -4.35
N ASN A 687 -36.20 11.26 -4.43
CA ASN A 687 -37.08 10.91 -5.55
C ASN A 687 -36.57 11.54 -6.87
N GLU A 688 -36.06 12.77 -6.82
CA GLU A 688 -35.44 13.42 -7.98
C GLU A 688 -34.16 12.70 -8.43
N ILE A 689 -33.33 12.23 -7.49
CA ILE A 689 -32.16 11.40 -7.79
C ILE A 689 -32.59 10.11 -8.49
N ASP A 690 -33.60 9.40 -7.96
CA ASP A 690 -34.09 8.16 -8.57
C ASP A 690 -34.63 8.39 -9.99
N ASN A 691 -35.44 9.43 -10.19
CA ASN A 691 -35.93 9.82 -11.51
C ASN A 691 -34.79 10.14 -12.48
N THR A 692 -33.77 10.87 -12.02
CA THR A 692 -32.60 11.24 -12.83
C THR A 692 -31.79 10.00 -13.20
N ILE A 693 -31.62 9.04 -12.28
CA ILE A 693 -30.95 7.75 -12.54
C ILE A 693 -31.72 6.94 -13.58
N GLN A 694 -33.06 6.88 -13.49
CA GLN A 694 -33.87 6.19 -14.50
C GLN A 694 -33.77 6.84 -15.88
N MET A 695 -33.75 8.19 -15.94
CA MET A 695 -33.51 8.92 -17.20
C MET A 695 -32.11 8.68 -17.74
N LEU A 696 -31.09 8.68 -16.87
CA LEU A 696 -29.70 8.42 -17.23
C LEU A 696 -29.51 7.00 -17.77
N ASN A 697 -30.13 6.00 -17.16
CA ASN A 697 -30.13 4.62 -17.68
C ASN A 697 -30.77 4.52 -19.08
N LYS A 698 -31.85 5.28 -19.35
CA LYS A 698 -32.45 5.35 -20.69
C LYS A 698 -31.54 6.07 -21.68
N ALA A 699 -30.90 7.16 -21.27
CA ALA A 699 -29.94 7.90 -22.10
C ALA A 699 -28.70 7.05 -22.43
N ASN A 700 -28.16 6.30 -21.46
CA ASN A 700 -27.05 5.37 -21.68
C ASN A 700 -27.41 4.24 -22.64
N LYS A 701 -28.64 3.72 -22.59
CA LYS A 701 -29.13 2.75 -23.59
C LYS A 701 -29.26 3.34 -25.00
N LYS A 702 -29.61 4.63 -25.12
CA LYS A 702 -29.60 5.32 -26.41
C LYS A 702 -28.17 5.58 -26.90
N LEU A 703 -27.27 5.98 -26.00
CA LEU A 703 -25.86 6.22 -26.32
C LEU A 703 -25.17 4.95 -26.82
N THR A 704 -25.31 3.84 -26.11
CA THR A 704 -24.78 2.53 -26.54
C THR A 704 -25.31 2.11 -27.90
N LYS A 705 -26.60 2.34 -28.18
CA LYS A 705 -27.15 2.13 -29.51
C LYS A 705 -26.49 3.03 -30.58
N ALA A 706 -26.34 4.32 -30.30
CA ALA A 706 -25.71 5.27 -31.23
C ALA A 706 -24.20 4.97 -31.44
N GLN A 707 -23.49 4.52 -30.41
CA GLN A 707 -22.09 4.07 -30.49
C GLN A 707 -21.96 2.88 -31.44
N VAL A 708 -22.84 1.89 -31.27
CA VAL A 708 -22.86 0.69 -32.11
C VAL A 708 -23.18 1.05 -33.56
N GLU A 709 -24.23 1.82 -33.82
CA GLU A 709 -24.59 2.26 -35.18
C GLU A 709 -23.46 3.06 -35.85
N LEU A 710 -22.81 3.96 -35.11
CA LEU A 710 -21.66 4.72 -35.61
C LEU A 710 -20.47 3.80 -35.91
N SER A 711 -20.16 2.85 -35.02
CA SER A 711 -19.08 1.88 -35.25
C SER A 711 -19.34 0.97 -36.45
N CYS A 712 -20.59 0.59 -36.73
CA CYS A 712 -20.96 -0.11 -37.96
C CYS A 712 -20.58 0.72 -39.20
N VAL A 713 -20.93 2.00 -39.21
CA VAL A 713 -20.66 2.91 -40.34
C VAL A 713 -19.16 3.17 -40.50
N LEU A 714 -18.41 3.30 -39.41
CA LEU A 714 -16.96 3.49 -39.46
C LEU A 714 -16.23 2.23 -39.95
N ASN A 715 -16.62 1.05 -39.46
CA ASN A 715 -16.08 -0.22 -39.97
C ASN A 715 -16.41 -0.42 -41.46
N LEU A 716 -17.59 0.04 -41.91
CA LEU A 716 -17.92 0.04 -43.33
C LEU A 716 -16.95 0.93 -44.13
N ILE A 717 -16.70 2.16 -43.67
CA ILE A 717 -15.73 3.06 -44.33
C ILE A 717 -14.34 2.42 -44.35
N GLU A 718 -13.88 1.86 -43.23
CA GLU A 718 -12.58 1.21 -43.14
C GLU A 718 -12.46 0.07 -44.16
N ASN A 719 -13.49 -0.77 -44.26
CA ASN A 719 -13.56 -1.83 -45.25
C ASN A 719 -13.59 -1.29 -46.68
N LEU A 720 -14.31 -0.20 -46.95
CA LEU A 720 -14.31 0.42 -48.28
C LEU A 720 -12.93 1.02 -48.63
N ILE A 721 -12.25 1.69 -47.69
CA ILE A 721 -10.88 2.20 -47.87
C ILE A 721 -9.92 1.04 -48.12
N LYS A 722 -10.09 -0.10 -47.41
CA LYS A 722 -9.32 -1.35 -47.64
C LYS A 722 -9.51 -1.93 -49.05
N ILE A 723 -10.57 -1.56 -49.77
CA ILE A 723 -10.89 -2.07 -51.12
C ILE A 723 -10.62 -1.01 -52.20
N MET A 724 -10.52 0.27 -51.84
CA MET A 724 -10.12 1.33 -52.77
C MET A 724 -8.69 1.12 -53.29
N ASP A 725 -8.48 1.57 -54.53
CA ASP A 725 -7.21 1.48 -55.25
C ASP A 725 -6.29 2.65 -54.86
N ILE A 726 -5.75 2.56 -53.65
CA ILE A 726 -4.83 3.54 -53.04
C ILE A 726 -3.49 2.82 -52.76
N ASP A 727 -2.38 3.55 -52.78
CA ASP A 727 -1.06 3.01 -52.42
C ASP A 727 -1.08 2.34 -51.03
N ASN A 728 -0.46 1.15 -50.92
CA ASN A 728 -0.56 0.28 -49.75
C ASN A 728 -0.02 0.94 -48.47
N LYS A 729 1.04 1.75 -48.58
CA LYS A 729 1.62 2.46 -47.43
C LYS A 729 0.67 3.53 -46.89
N MET A 730 0.11 4.33 -47.78
CA MET A 730 -0.87 5.38 -47.44
C MET A 730 -2.14 4.76 -46.86
N LYS A 731 -2.53 3.60 -47.37
CA LYS A 731 -3.69 2.84 -46.89
C LYS A 731 -3.50 2.32 -45.47
N GLU A 732 -2.32 1.78 -45.14
CA GLU A 732 -1.97 1.38 -43.78
C GLU A 732 -1.97 2.58 -42.81
N GLU A 733 -1.40 3.71 -43.22
CA GLU A 733 -1.42 4.94 -42.43
C GLU A 733 -2.86 5.43 -42.16
N ILE A 734 -3.70 5.50 -43.20
CA ILE A 734 -5.10 5.94 -43.08
C ILE A 734 -5.89 4.99 -42.18
N VAL A 735 -5.77 3.67 -42.38
CA VAL A 735 -6.48 2.67 -41.57
C VAL A 735 -6.00 2.71 -40.11
N SER A 736 -4.72 2.95 -39.85
CA SER A 736 -4.20 3.07 -38.47
C SER A 736 -4.74 4.29 -37.71
N ILE A 737 -5.17 5.33 -38.44
CA ILE A 737 -5.68 6.59 -37.88
C ILE A 737 -7.20 6.54 -37.70
N PHE A 738 -7.92 5.80 -38.53
CA PHE A 738 -9.36 5.60 -38.37
C PHE A 738 -9.63 4.65 -37.19
N CYS A 739 -10.34 5.14 -36.16
CA CYS A 739 -10.77 4.30 -35.04
C CYS A 739 -12.21 3.81 -35.29
N PRO A 740 -12.41 2.54 -35.70
CA PRO A 740 -13.73 1.99 -35.98
C PRO A 740 -14.53 1.68 -34.71
N SER A 741 -13.86 1.40 -33.58
CA SER A 741 -14.49 1.16 -32.29
C SER A 741 -14.80 2.50 -31.60
N VAL A 742 -16.08 2.76 -31.40
CA VAL A 742 -16.56 3.95 -30.67
C VAL A 742 -16.73 3.57 -29.21
N ASP A 743 -15.73 3.87 -28.39
CA ASP A 743 -15.81 3.77 -26.94
C ASP A 743 -15.51 5.14 -26.33
N ASP A 744 -16.46 5.66 -25.55
CA ASP A 744 -16.28 6.90 -24.81
C ASP A 744 -15.74 6.62 -23.40
N ILE A 745 -14.66 7.29 -23.04
CA ILE A 745 -14.03 7.22 -21.72
C ILE A 745 -14.39 8.50 -20.94
N GLU A 746 -14.55 8.42 -19.61
CA GLU A 746 -14.91 9.58 -18.78
C GLU A 746 -14.03 10.83 -19.01
N SER A 747 -12.76 10.63 -19.36
CA SER A 747 -11.79 11.71 -19.62
C SER A 747 -11.62 12.09 -21.09
N GLN A 748 -12.04 11.22 -22.02
CA GLN A 748 -11.73 11.37 -23.45
C GLN A 748 -12.83 10.76 -24.31
N ASP A 749 -13.38 11.59 -25.20
CA ASP A 749 -14.47 11.20 -26.08
C ASP A 749 -13.94 10.76 -27.45
N TRP A 750 -14.72 9.94 -28.16
CA TRP A 750 -14.37 9.51 -29.50
C TRP A 750 -14.25 10.69 -30.48
N GLU A 751 -15.13 11.71 -30.39
CA GLU A 751 -15.07 12.88 -31.26
C GLU A 751 -13.78 13.67 -31.09
N ASP A 752 -13.26 13.76 -29.86
CA ASP A 752 -12.04 14.51 -29.55
C ASP A 752 -10.81 13.81 -30.17
N VAL A 753 -10.76 12.48 -30.08
CA VAL A 753 -9.72 11.65 -30.69
C VAL A 753 -9.76 11.79 -32.21
N MET A 754 -10.95 11.67 -32.79
CA MET A 754 -11.12 11.69 -34.24
C MET A 754 -10.89 13.07 -34.84
N ASP A 755 -11.27 14.17 -34.18
CA ASP A 755 -10.97 15.51 -34.69
C ASP A 755 -9.45 15.79 -34.73
N ALA A 756 -8.71 15.32 -33.71
CA ALA A 756 -7.26 15.41 -33.68
C ALA A 756 -6.61 14.53 -34.77
N ALA A 757 -7.08 13.29 -34.92
CA ALA A 757 -6.64 12.35 -35.94
C ALA A 757 -6.88 12.87 -37.38
N LEU A 758 -8.07 13.39 -37.66
CA LEU A 758 -8.42 14.00 -38.95
C LEU A 758 -7.60 15.26 -39.22
N SER A 759 -7.35 16.09 -38.20
CA SER A 759 -6.50 17.27 -38.31
C SER A 759 -5.05 16.91 -38.64
N TYR A 760 -4.52 15.85 -38.03
CA TYR A 760 -3.18 15.32 -38.32
C TYR A 760 -3.09 14.81 -39.77
N LEU A 761 -4.07 14.00 -40.19
CA LEU A 761 -4.13 13.40 -41.53
C LEU A 761 -4.24 14.46 -42.64
N LEU A 762 -5.04 15.52 -42.43
CA LEU A 762 -5.15 16.65 -43.37
C LEU A 762 -3.86 17.48 -43.52
N ARG A 763 -2.97 17.46 -42.52
CA ARG A 763 -1.73 18.25 -42.48
C ARG A 763 -0.47 17.46 -42.86
N THR A 764 -0.52 16.13 -42.79
CA THR A 764 0.60 15.24 -43.11
C THR A 764 0.38 14.54 -44.45
N SER A 765 -0.36 13.44 -44.45
CA SER A 765 -0.54 12.52 -45.59
C SER A 765 -1.49 13.07 -46.67
N LEU A 766 -2.49 13.88 -46.32
CA LEU A 766 -3.47 14.47 -47.25
C LEU A 766 -3.33 15.99 -47.44
N ALA A 767 -2.15 16.57 -47.18
CA ALA A 767 -1.91 18.02 -47.30
C ALA A 767 -1.93 18.49 -48.77
N LYS A 768 -2.59 19.64 -49.03
CA LYS A 768 -2.71 20.22 -50.38
C LYS A 768 -1.57 21.20 -50.72
N SER A 769 -0.92 21.79 -49.71
CA SER A 769 0.13 22.81 -49.90
C SER A 769 1.25 22.68 -48.85
N GLU A 770 2.47 23.11 -49.18
CA GLU A 770 3.61 23.12 -48.23
C GLU A 770 3.35 24.05 -47.03
N LYS A 771 2.52 25.09 -47.20
CA LYS A 771 2.06 25.96 -46.10
C LYS A 771 1.16 25.23 -45.09
N ASP A 772 0.45 24.19 -45.51
CA ASP A 772 -0.35 23.36 -44.60
C ASP A 772 0.53 22.38 -43.80
N LYS A 773 1.64 21.90 -44.40
CA LYS A 773 2.64 21.08 -43.70
C LYS A 773 3.42 21.87 -42.63
N LEU A 774 3.60 23.18 -42.84
CA LEU A 774 4.31 24.08 -41.92
C LEU A 774 3.47 24.54 -40.71
N ARG A 775 2.15 24.31 -40.71
CA ARG A 775 1.30 24.61 -39.55
C ARG A 775 1.39 23.49 -38.52
N ILE A 776 1.94 23.80 -37.33
CA ILE A 776 2.05 22.89 -36.18
C ILE A 776 0.75 22.09 -36.01
N SER A 777 0.81 20.78 -36.22
CA SER A 777 -0.27 19.84 -35.91
C SER A 777 -0.63 19.98 -34.44
N GLN A 778 -1.84 20.45 -34.14
CA GLN A 778 -2.35 20.44 -32.77
C GLN A 778 -2.57 18.96 -32.40
N SER A 779 -1.60 18.39 -31.68
CA SER A 779 -1.68 17.05 -31.07
C SER A 779 -2.43 17.07 -29.73
N ASN A 780 -2.90 18.24 -29.29
CA ASN A 780 -3.67 18.38 -28.06
C ASN A 780 -5.10 17.96 -28.34
N VAL A 781 -5.54 16.92 -27.64
CA VAL A 781 -6.93 16.45 -27.61
C VAL A 781 -7.72 17.45 -26.75
N GLU A 782 -8.33 18.43 -27.38
CA GLU A 782 -9.23 19.39 -26.72
C GLU A 782 -10.68 18.93 -26.88
N LYS A 783 -11.49 19.11 -25.82
CA LYS A 783 -12.90 18.74 -25.83
C LYS A 783 -13.67 19.49 -26.91
N VAL A 784 -14.30 18.76 -27.82
CA VAL A 784 -15.09 19.32 -28.92
C VAL A 784 -16.41 19.85 -28.36
N THR A 785 -16.57 21.18 -28.33
CA THR A 785 -17.83 21.83 -27.95
C THR A 785 -18.81 21.97 -29.12
N ASP A 786 -18.29 22.10 -30.35
CA ASP A 786 -19.07 22.29 -31.59
C ASP A 786 -18.64 21.31 -32.70
N ILE A 787 -19.56 20.43 -33.11
CA ILE A 787 -19.35 19.37 -34.10
C ILE A 787 -19.05 19.92 -35.50
N SER A 788 -19.52 21.15 -35.81
CA SER A 788 -19.45 21.74 -37.16
C SER A 788 -18.03 21.84 -37.75
N LYS A 789 -17.00 21.93 -36.91
CA LYS A 789 -15.59 21.92 -37.37
C LYS A 789 -15.14 20.52 -37.76
N MET A 790 -15.49 19.53 -36.94
CA MET A 790 -15.19 18.12 -37.18
C MET A 790 -15.92 17.60 -38.42
N GLU A 791 -17.20 17.95 -38.62
CA GLU A 791 -17.98 17.58 -39.83
C GLU A 791 -17.26 18.02 -41.11
N LYS A 792 -16.79 19.27 -41.14
CA LYS A 792 -16.08 19.81 -42.30
C LYS A 792 -14.78 19.06 -42.54
N ARG A 793 -14.02 18.74 -41.49
CA ARG A 793 -12.76 17.99 -41.61
C ARG A 793 -13.02 16.56 -42.08
N LEU A 794 -14.03 15.89 -41.54
CA LEU A 794 -14.42 14.52 -41.92
C LEU A 794 -14.83 14.45 -43.39
N VAL A 795 -15.70 15.36 -43.84
CA VAL A 795 -16.11 15.44 -45.26
C VAL A 795 -14.89 15.72 -46.15
N GLN A 796 -14.01 16.64 -45.74
CA GLN A 796 -12.78 16.94 -46.49
C GLN A 796 -11.83 15.73 -46.61
N VAL A 797 -11.68 14.95 -45.53
CA VAL A 797 -10.86 13.73 -45.56
C VAL A 797 -11.46 12.70 -46.51
N LEU A 798 -12.75 12.38 -46.36
CA LEU A 798 -13.42 11.38 -47.22
C LEU A 798 -13.43 11.79 -48.71
N GLU A 799 -13.64 13.08 -49.01
CA GLU A 799 -13.54 13.58 -50.37
C GLU A 799 -12.13 13.51 -50.94
N ARG A 800 -11.10 13.85 -50.13
CA ARG A 800 -9.71 13.80 -50.58
C ARG A 800 -9.27 12.36 -50.82
N ILE A 801 -9.62 11.42 -49.96
CA ILE A 801 -9.36 9.98 -50.15
C ILE A 801 -9.94 9.51 -51.48
N SER A 802 -11.18 9.89 -51.81
CA SER A 802 -11.81 9.51 -53.08
C SER A 802 -11.21 10.15 -54.34
N LYS A 803 -10.34 11.16 -54.20
CA LYS A 803 -9.70 11.91 -55.30
C LYS A 803 -8.23 11.55 -55.50
N ILE A 804 -7.67 10.67 -54.66
CA ILE A 804 -6.31 10.14 -54.84
C ILE A 804 -6.39 9.06 -55.93
N GLU A 805 -6.52 9.48 -57.19
CA GLU A 805 -6.25 8.60 -58.33
C GLU A 805 -4.75 8.69 -58.65
N THR A 806 -4.12 7.54 -58.93
CA THR A 806 -2.72 7.45 -59.36
C THR A 806 -2.51 8.26 -60.65
N PRO A 807 -1.54 9.20 -60.70
CA PRO A 807 -1.26 9.94 -61.92
C PRO A 807 -0.45 9.06 -62.89
N GLU A 808 -1.13 8.32 -63.76
CA GLU A 808 -0.57 7.93 -65.05
C GLU A 808 -1.47 8.44 -66.17
N THR A 809 -0.81 9.12 -67.13
CA THR A 809 -1.30 9.63 -68.43
C THR A 809 -2.12 10.93 -68.43
N VAL A 810 -1.48 12.04 -68.86
CA VAL A 810 -1.76 12.77 -70.14
C VAL A 810 -1.00 14.13 -70.13
N GLN A 811 0.01 14.19 -71.02
CA GLN A 811 0.40 15.27 -71.96
C GLN A 811 0.40 16.74 -71.46
N VAL A 812 1.59 17.36 -71.35
CA VAL A 812 2.21 18.25 -72.37
C VAL A 812 1.27 19.38 -72.80
N GLU A 813 1.52 20.59 -72.27
CA GLU A 813 1.59 21.86 -73.01
C GLU A 813 1.90 23.03 -72.05
N ASN A 814 2.99 23.76 -72.36
CA ASN A 814 3.18 25.23 -72.42
C ASN A 814 2.73 26.09 -71.22
N GLU A 815 3.44 27.11 -70.70
CA GLU A 815 4.51 28.01 -71.15
C GLU A 815 5.13 28.61 -69.85
N ASN A 816 6.44 28.61 -69.67
CA ASN A 816 7.33 29.77 -69.83
C ASN A 816 6.71 31.14 -69.47
N GLU A 817 7.16 31.75 -68.37
CA GLU A 817 7.84 33.04 -68.42
C GLU A 817 8.58 33.30 -67.10
N GLU A 818 9.85 33.64 -67.27
CA GLU A 818 10.86 33.97 -66.27
C GLU A 818 10.63 35.39 -65.73
N GLU A 819 10.96 35.64 -64.46
CA GLU A 819 11.62 36.89 -64.09
C GLU A 819 12.55 36.62 -62.89
N GLU A 820 13.83 36.84 -63.14
CA GLU A 820 14.98 36.67 -62.26
C GLU A 820 15.01 37.75 -61.18
N GLU A 821 15.52 37.41 -59.98
CA GLU A 821 16.56 38.25 -59.34
C GLU A 821 17.31 37.44 -58.26
N GLU A 822 18.63 37.52 -58.35
CA GLU A 822 19.66 36.77 -57.63
C GLU A 822 19.68 37.05 -56.11
N LEU A 823 20.01 36.04 -55.28
CA LEU A 823 21.20 36.11 -54.42
C LEU A 823 21.50 34.78 -53.69
N SER A 824 22.75 34.34 -53.86
CA SER A 824 23.59 33.56 -52.92
C SER A 824 23.06 32.24 -52.33
N LYS A 825 23.63 31.13 -52.82
CA LYS A 825 23.74 29.86 -52.07
C LYS A 825 24.62 30.05 -50.83
N PRO A 826 24.24 29.48 -49.69
CA PRO A 826 25.20 28.81 -48.83
C PRO A 826 24.93 27.30 -48.80
N GLU A 827 26.03 26.56 -48.76
CA GLU A 827 26.12 25.11 -48.66
C GLU A 827 25.40 24.61 -47.39
N ILE A 828 24.52 23.62 -47.54
CA ILE A 828 23.84 22.97 -46.42
C ILE A 828 24.83 21.93 -45.87
N GLU A 829 25.45 22.27 -44.74
CA GLU A 829 26.09 21.31 -43.85
C GLU A 829 25.02 20.38 -43.26
N HIS A 830 25.26 19.07 -43.33
CA HIS A 830 24.48 18.07 -42.62
C HIS A 830 24.65 18.28 -41.10
N GLU A 831 23.62 18.80 -40.43
CA GLU A 831 23.54 18.76 -38.97
C GLU A 831 23.07 17.37 -38.51
N ASP A 832 24.00 16.62 -37.91
CA ASP A 832 23.72 15.45 -37.10
C ASP A 832 22.81 15.84 -35.91
N GLU A 833 21.60 15.27 -35.87
CA GLU A 833 20.68 15.37 -34.73
C GLU A 833 21.33 14.76 -33.46
N LYS A 834 21.57 15.61 -32.46
CA LYS A 834 22.08 15.20 -31.15
C LYS A 834 20.96 14.54 -30.32
N PRO A 835 21.16 13.34 -29.76
CA PRO A 835 20.20 12.75 -28.84
C PRO A 835 20.20 13.50 -27.49
N MET A 836 19.01 13.96 -27.09
CA MET A 836 18.70 14.54 -25.78
C MET A 836 18.83 13.47 -24.70
N GLY A 837 20.00 13.39 -24.06
CA GLY A 837 20.20 12.48 -22.91
C GLY A 837 21.58 12.39 -22.27
N SER A 838 22.60 13.17 -22.69
CA SER A 838 23.99 12.89 -22.25
C SER A 838 24.87 14.11 -21.89
N GLN A 839 24.30 15.16 -21.30
CA GLN A 839 25.14 16.28 -20.81
C GLN A 839 25.96 15.94 -19.54
N LEU A 840 25.47 15.04 -18.68
CA LEU A 840 26.20 14.60 -17.48
C LEU A 840 27.32 13.59 -17.79
N GLY A 841 27.13 12.72 -18.79
CA GLY A 841 28.15 11.76 -19.23
C GLY A 841 29.38 12.41 -19.87
N GLN A 842 29.18 13.45 -20.70
CA GLN A 842 30.28 14.15 -21.37
C GLN A 842 31.18 14.95 -20.40
N ALA A 843 30.64 15.45 -19.29
CA ALA A 843 31.43 16.12 -18.26
C ALA A 843 32.42 15.16 -17.56
N SER A 844 31.98 13.91 -17.31
CA SER A 844 32.82 12.89 -16.68
C SER A 844 33.96 12.40 -17.60
N MET A 845 33.68 12.22 -18.90
CA MET A 845 34.69 11.82 -19.89
C MET A 845 35.72 12.92 -20.16
N ARG A 846 35.31 14.21 -20.15
CA ARG A 846 36.23 15.35 -20.28
C ARG A 846 37.13 15.51 -19.04
N LEU A 847 36.62 15.22 -17.84
CA LEU A 847 37.44 15.22 -16.62
C LEU A 847 38.43 14.06 -16.59
N LEU A 848 38.04 12.86 -17.05
CA LEU A 848 38.93 11.70 -17.14
C LEU A 848 40.01 11.86 -18.22
N SER A 849 39.68 12.46 -19.38
CA SER A 849 40.66 12.75 -20.43
C SER A 849 41.61 13.88 -20.04
N ALA A 850 41.13 14.91 -19.33
CA ALA A 850 41.97 15.97 -18.74
C ALA A 850 42.91 15.42 -17.65
N ARG A 851 42.45 14.46 -16.84
CA ARG A 851 43.28 13.83 -15.79
C ARG A 851 44.35 12.90 -16.39
N ARG A 852 44.04 12.16 -17.46
CA ARG A 852 45.03 11.37 -18.23
C ARG A 852 46.07 12.26 -18.92
N SER A 853 45.69 13.44 -19.43
CA SER A 853 46.65 14.37 -20.05
C SER A 853 47.56 15.07 -19.03
N LEU A 854 47.05 15.35 -17.83
CA LEU A 854 47.84 15.89 -16.71
C LEU A 854 48.83 14.86 -16.13
N LEU A 855 48.44 13.58 -16.03
CA LEU A 855 49.33 12.50 -15.60
C LEU A 855 50.44 12.24 -16.64
N ARG A 856 50.12 12.27 -17.94
CA ARG A 856 51.15 12.20 -19.00
C ARG A 856 52.11 13.39 -19.01
N LYS A 857 51.64 14.59 -18.62
CA LYS A 857 52.52 15.77 -18.48
C LYS A 857 53.39 15.73 -17.22
N ARG A 858 52.93 15.10 -16.12
CA ARG A 858 53.76 14.90 -14.92
C ARG A 858 54.87 13.88 -15.14
N HIS A 859 54.57 12.75 -15.77
CA HIS A 859 55.61 11.76 -16.09
C HIS A 859 56.68 12.28 -17.07
N LYS A 860 56.34 13.25 -17.93
CA LYS A 860 57.31 13.86 -18.85
C LYS A 860 58.21 14.93 -18.21
N ASN A 861 57.88 15.41 -17.01
CA ASN A 861 58.66 16.41 -16.27
C ASN A 861 59.48 15.80 -15.12
N GLU A 862 59.41 14.49 -14.90
CA GLU A 862 60.23 13.76 -13.92
C GLU A 862 61.34 12.92 -14.59
N GLU A 863 61.42 12.92 -15.94
CA GLU A 863 62.47 12.28 -16.75
C GLU A 863 63.32 13.28 -17.58
N GLU A 864 63.17 14.59 -17.33
CA GLU A 864 64.13 15.67 -17.67
C GLU A 864 64.67 16.26 -16.37
#